data_AF-A0A223HV27-F1
#
_entry.id   AF-A0A223HV27-F1
#
_cell.length_a   1.000
_cell.length_b   1.000
_cell.length_c   1.000
_cell.angle_alpha   90.00
_cell.angle_beta   90.00
_cell.angle_gamma   90.00
#
_symmetry.space_group_name_H-M   'P 1'
#
loop_
_entity.id
_entity.type
_entity.pdbx_description
1 polymer ?
#
loop_
_entity_poly.entity_id
_entity_poly.type
_entity_poly.pdbx_seq_one_letter_code
_entity_poly.pdbx_strand_id
1 'polypeptide(L)'
;MLIKDMPIKKILLSQKAYLIYFTVIYIVASIFLFYTAITPPKFDIKAGDVAQIDIKAPKDIVDNLATQKKIQEAVNSVNPKYDYDENVAQESYVKLTDFFNKLRNIRKSNAQPDEKLNTLKEILPIKLDDQSLKTLLSAEDNTIIAVESLAISTEKATMSRQITDDALSGALSSVKSVIDNSDLSQDLKPIVYTIISSVISPNMIYNASETELARKEAAEKVEPVVYKKGQNIIVSGEVVTSDQIQVLKALGLLKNNSRIDIAMLSGIIMLLLLSLFITVYYINRLNKKVKEKNAYIQILYLLGIIYYFIVIALKNINPLLIPSEMLALSVSVILDPFIAIMLNTFFSIIGGMMLNFNQAFFIMSIFGGTIGAIKMVNSKQRIDFVKAGIYVSAVNTLSILGVGLINSNNIVFVLENSLWGIISGAFSVILAIGLLPFWEAGFDIITPLKLLELSNPNNPLLKRLMMDAPGTYHHSIIVANLAEAASDAIGANSLLTRVGAYYHDIGKVKRPYFFKENQFTDENLHDKISPDLSTLVITSHVKDGVELAKKYKLPEDIINLIREHHGTSLVKYFYSKALKADDLCEEDSFRYTGPKPQTKESAILMLADSIEASVRSLSEPTDDEIEAMVNKIIDDRLKDGQLDESNLTLKDIKVLSKSFLTSLNGIFHHRIEYPEIENNKAEVLQ
;
A
#
# COMPACT_ATOMS: atom_id res chain seq x y z
N MET A 1 -37.95 11.53 1.21
CA MET A 1 -39.00 11.78 2.23
C MET A 1 -39.57 10.42 2.62
N LEU A 2 -39.81 10.15 3.92
CA LEU A 2 -40.12 8.83 4.55
C LEU A 2 -38.90 8.01 5.04
N ILE A 3 -38.15 8.56 6.00
CA ILE A 3 -37.25 7.78 6.89
C ILE A 3 -37.76 7.83 8.36
N LYS A 4 -38.86 8.54 8.64
CA LYS A 4 -39.18 8.96 10.01
C LYS A 4 -39.80 7.90 10.93
N ASP A 5 -40.37 6.81 10.39
CA ASP A 5 -41.17 5.86 11.20
C ASP A 5 -40.79 4.37 11.02
N MET A 6 -39.54 4.05 10.66
CA MET A 6 -39.08 2.66 10.70
C MET A 6 -38.44 2.31 12.06
N PRO A 7 -38.85 1.21 12.72
CA PRO A 7 -38.23 0.77 13.96
C PRO A 7 -36.73 0.53 13.72
N ILE A 8 -35.87 0.99 14.63
CA ILE A 8 -34.40 0.94 14.53
C ILE A 8 -33.88 -0.46 14.13
N LYS A 9 -34.58 -1.53 14.56
CA LYS A 9 -34.34 -2.92 14.14
C LYS A 9 -34.46 -3.15 12.62
N LYS A 10 -35.46 -2.60 11.94
CA LYS A 10 -35.63 -2.72 10.47
C LYS A 10 -34.60 -1.89 9.70
N ILE A 11 -34.15 -0.77 10.25
CA ILE A 11 -33.07 0.04 9.65
C ILE A 11 -31.74 -0.72 9.74
N LEU A 12 -31.42 -1.29 10.91
CA LEU A 12 -30.21 -2.12 11.12
C LEU A 12 -30.19 -3.40 10.27
N LEU A 13 -31.36 -3.93 9.90
CA LEU A 13 -31.51 -5.11 9.03
C LEU A 13 -31.58 -4.76 7.53
N SER A 14 -31.49 -3.48 7.15
CA SER A 14 -31.46 -3.10 5.73
C SER A 14 -30.11 -3.44 5.11
N GLN A 15 -30.09 -3.89 3.85
CA GLN A 15 -28.86 -4.22 3.13
C GLN A 15 -27.86 -3.04 3.08
N LYS A 16 -28.37 -1.80 3.08
CA LYS A 16 -27.55 -0.58 3.14
C LYS A 16 -26.89 -0.39 4.51
N ALA A 17 -27.62 -0.61 5.61
CA ALA A 17 -27.03 -0.53 6.95
C ALA A 17 -25.97 -1.61 7.17
N TYR A 18 -26.20 -2.81 6.64
CA TYR A 18 -25.22 -3.89 6.71
C TYR A 18 -23.94 -3.55 5.93
N LEU A 19 -24.05 -2.97 4.73
CA LEU A 19 -22.90 -2.50 3.97
C LEU A 19 -22.13 -1.41 4.73
N ILE A 20 -22.82 -0.41 5.29
CA ILE A 20 -22.21 0.65 6.10
C ILE A 20 -21.47 0.07 7.30
N TYR A 21 -22.07 -0.88 8.00
CA TYR A 21 -21.45 -1.57 9.14
C TYR A 21 -20.14 -2.26 8.74
N PHE A 22 -20.13 -3.01 7.63
CA PHE A 22 -18.92 -3.65 7.11
C PHE A 22 -17.85 -2.63 6.67
N THR A 23 -18.26 -1.52 6.04
CA THR A 23 -17.33 -0.43 5.69
C THR A 23 -16.70 0.20 6.92
N VAL A 24 -17.48 0.44 7.99
CA VAL A 24 -16.95 0.99 9.24
C VAL A 24 -15.97 0.02 9.89
N ILE A 25 -16.31 -1.28 9.96
CA ILE A 25 -15.40 -2.31 10.47
C ILE A 25 -14.11 -2.34 9.66
N TYR A 26 -14.21 -2.34 8.33
CA TYR A 26 -13.05 -2.30 7.46
C TYR A 26 -12.15 -1.11 7.78
N ILE A 27 -12.70 0.10 7.81
CA ILE A 27 -11.93 1.32 8.09
C ILE A 27 -11.27 1.24 9.47
N VAL A 28 -12.02 0.89 10.52
CA VAL A 28 -11.49 0.83 11.89
C VAL A 28 -10.40 -0.23 12.02
N ALA A 29 -10.65 -1.44 11.50
CA ALA A 29 -9.68 -2.54 11.55
C ALA A 29 -8.43 -2.21 10.72
N SER A 30 -8.58 -1.67 9.52
CA SER A 30 -7.45 -1.27 8.67
C SER A 30 -6.64 -0.14 9.28
N ILE A 31 -7.27 0.88 9.88
CA ILE A 31 -6.55 1.93 10.61
C ILE A 31 -5.76 1.31 11.76
N PHE A 32 -6.39 0.47 12.57
CA PHE A 32 -5.73 -0.17 13.71
C PHE A 32 -4.54 -1.03 13.27
N LEU A 33 -4.76 -1.95 12.33
CA LEU A 33 -3.72 -2.84 11.81
C LEU A 33 -2.59 -2.04 11.15
N PHE A 34 -2.91 -1.09 10.27
CA PHE A 34 -1.88 -0.31 9.58
C PHE A 34 -1.08 0.57 10.56
N TYR A 35 -1.75 1.18 11.54
CA TYR A 35 -1.09 1.92 12.61
C TYR A 35 -0.16 1.02 13.42
N THR A 36 -0.59 -0.18 13.81
CA THR A 36 0.27 -1.14 14.53
C THR A 36 1.45 -1.65 13.68
N ALA A 37 1.31 -1.66 12.35
CA ALA A 37 2.37 -2.08 11.46
C ALA A 37 3.51 -1.05 11.37
N ILE A 38 3.16 0.24 11.24
CA ILE A 38 4.12 1.33 11.05
C ILE A 38 4.64 1.90 12.38
N THR A 39 3.86 1.86 13.46
CA THR A 39 4.24 2.47 14.74
C THR A 39 5.54 1.83 15.26
N PRO A 40 6.61 2.63 15.50
CA PRO A 40 7.83 2.12 16.10
C PRO A 40 7.59 1.52 17.48
N PRO A 41 8.37 0.50 17.89
CA PRO A 41 8.27 -0.04 19.25
C PRO A 41 8.57 1.06 20.29
N LYS A 42 7.87 0.99 21.42
CA LYS A 42 8.12 1.87 22.57
C LYS A 42 8.98 1.16 23.62
N PHE A 43 9.93 1.88 24.19
CA PHE A 43 10.89 1.38 25.17
C PHE A 43 10.62 1.98 26.55
N ASP A 44 10.86 1.19 27.60
CA ASP A 44 10.80 1.60 29.00
C ASP A 44 12.22 1.62 29.55
N ILE A 45 12.92 2.74 29.33
CA ILE A 45 14.35 2.92 29.62
C ILE A 45 14.54 4.31 30.23
N LYS A 46 15.40 4.40 31.25
CA LYS A 46 15.77 5.62 31.95
C LYS A 46 17.27 5.89 31.81
N ALA A 47 17.67 7.14 32.10
CA ALA A 47 19.08 7.49 32.14
C ALA A 47 19.78 6.68 33.25
N GLY A 48 20.92 6.07 32.92
CA GLY A 48 21.67 5.17 33.80
C GLY A 48 21.37 3.67 33.59
N ASP A 49 20.32 3.31 32.86
CA ASP A 49 20.06 1.91 32.51
C ASP A 49 21.05 1.40 31.46
N VAL A 50 21.32 0.09 31.43
CA VAL A 50 22.10 -0.56 30.37
C VAL A 50 21.17 -1.06 29.27
N ALA A 51 21.38 -0.60 28.05
CA ALA A 51 20.55 -0.96 26.92
C ALA A 51 20.69 -2.44 26.56
N GLN A 52 19.56 -3.15 26.43
CA GLN A 52 19.55 -4.58 26.07
C GLN A 52 19.51 -4.79 24.54
N ILE A 53 19.10 -3.78 23.78
CA ILE A 53 18.90 -3.81 22.34
C ILE A 53 19.30 -2.47 21.72
N ASP A 54 19.69 -2.51 20.46
CA ASP A 54 19.96 -1.30 19.68
C ASP A 54 18.66 -0.51 19.45
N ILE A 55 18.69 0.80 19.73
CA ILE A 55 17.57 1.70 19.47
C ILE A 55 17.97 2.65 18.35
N LYS A 56 17.27 2.55 17.22
CA LYS A 56 17.51 3.32 16.00
C LYS A 56 16.52 4.46 15.82
N ALA A 57 16.93 5.53 15.16
CA ALA A 57 16.06 6.65 14.81
C ALA A 57 15.04 6.23 13.72
N PRO A 58 13.72 6.33 13.97
CA PRO A 58 12.68 5.95 13.00
C PRO A 58 12.50 7.00 11.88
N LYS A 59 12.97 8.23 12.11
CA LYS A 59 12.96 9.36 11.18
C LYS A 59 14.14 10.28 11.49
N ASP A 60 14.47 11.14 10.53
CA ASP A 60 15.46 12.20 10.75
C ASP A 60 15.00 13.11 11.90
N ILE A 61 15.88 13.36 12.88
CA ILE A 61 15.60 14.28 13.98
C ILE A 61 16.85 15.07 14.37
N VAL A 62 16.66 16.36 14.61
CA VAL A 62 17.72 17.24 15.12
C VAL A 62 17.88 16.99 16.63
N ASP A 63 19.11 16.71 17.05
CA ASP A 63 19.49 16.73 18.46
C ASP A 63 19.76 18.18 18.87
N ASN A 64 18.75 18.80 19.45
CA ASN A 64 18.82 20.19 19.88
C ASN A 64 19.90 20.41 20.95
N LEU A 65 20.18 19.42 21.82
CA LEU A 65 21.16 19.57 22.89
C LEU A 65 22.59 19.47 22.36
N ALA A 66 22.87 18.45 21.54
CA ALA A 66 24.17 18.30 20.92
C ALA A 66 24.47 19.49 19.99
N THR A 67 23.47 19.98 19.27
CA THR A 67 23.58 21.18 18.43
C THR A 67 23.91 22.41 19.27
N GLN A 68 23.21 22.63 20.39
CA GLN A 68 23.50 23.75 21.28
C GLN A 68 24.89 23.67 21.92
N LYS A 69 25.35 22.48 22.32
CA LYS A 69 26.73 22.28 22.80
C LYS A 69 27.76 22.69 21.74
N LYS A 70 27.60 22.23 20.49
CA LYS A 70 28.49 22.62 19.38
C LYS A 70 28.46 24.11 19.09
N ILE A 71 27.28 24.74 19.16
CA ILE A 71 27.15 26.20 19.02
C ILE A 71 27.95 26.90 20.13
N GLN A 72 27.80 26.47 21.38
CA GLN A 72 28.52 27.07 22.49
C GLN A 72 30.04 26.89 22.37
N GLU A 73 30.50 25.71 21.96
CA GLU A 73 31.92 25.43 21.72
C GLU A 73 32.49 26.31 20.60
N ALA A 74 31.75 26.48 19.50
CA ALA A 74 32.14 27.35 18.39
C ALA A 74 32.23 28.82 18.82
N VAL A 75 31.23 29.31 19.58
CA VAL A 75 31.22 30.68 20.12
C VAL A 75 32.38 30.92 21.08
N ASN A 76 32.66 29.96 21.97
CA ASN A 76 33.73 30.07 22.96
C ASN A 76 35.13 30.00 22.32
N SER A 77 35.25 29.41 21.13
CA SER A 77 36.52 29.29 20.39
C SER A 77 36.87 30.55 19.57
N VAL A 78 35.97 31.54 19.51
CA VAL A 78 36.24 32.81 18.81
C VAL A 78 37.19 33.68 19.62
N ASN A 79 38.39 33.88 19.08
CA ASN A 79 39.37 34.81 19.63
C ASN A 79 38.84 36.26 19.60
N PRO A 80 39.09 37.05 20.65
CA PRO A 80 38.83 38.49 20.65
C PRO A 80 39.43 39.19 19.44
N LYS A 81 38.68 40.14 18.86
CA LYS A 81 39.13 41.03 17.79
C LYS A 81 39.63 42.34 18.36
N TYR A 82 40.66 42.90 17.74
CA TYR A 82 41.31 44.13 18.18
C TYR A 82 41.55 45.05 16.98
N ASP A 83 41.38 46.35 17.20
CA ASP A 83 41.66 47.40 16.24
C ASP A 83 43.01 48.05 16.55
N TYR A 84 43.76 48.40 15.51
CA TYR A 84 45.00 49.14 15.65
C TYR A 84 44.72 50.63 15.82
N ASP A 85 45.19 51.24 16.91
CA ASP A 85 45.05 52.67 17.17
C ASP A 85 46.34 53.42 16.80
N GLU A 86 46.32 54.04 15.63
CA GLU A 86 47.40 54.89 15.11
C GLU A 86 47.75 56.06 16.04
N ASN A 87 46.77 56.55 16.82
CA ASN A 87 46.98 57.69 17.72
C ASN A 87 47.91 57.34 18.87
N VAL A 88 47.91 56.08 19.34
CA VAL A 88 48.78 55.63 20.45
C VAL A 88 50.25 55.71 20.06
N ALA A 89 50.59 55.31 18.83
CA ALA A 89 51.95 55.46 18.29
C ALA A 89 52.33 56.94 18.14
N GLN A 90 51.39 57.78 17.69
CA GLN A 90 51.62 59.22 17.57
C GLN A 90 51.82 59.90 18.93
N GLU A 91 51.03 59.53 19.95
CA GLU A 91 51.18 60.05 21.32
C GLU A 91 52.50 59.64 21.96
N SER A 92 52.93 58.40 21.76
CA SER A 92 54.24 57.91 22.21
C SER A 92 55.37 58.75 21.60
N TYR A 93 55.34 58.97 20.29
CA TYR A 93 56.30 59.82 19.58
C TYR A 93 56.29 61.28 20.07
N VAL A 94 55.10 61.87 20.27
CA VAL A 94 54.97 63.26 20.76
C VAL A 94 55.51 63.39 22.18
N LYS A 95 55.22 62.45 23.09
CA LYS A 95 55.76 62.46 24.46
C LYS A 95 57.28 62.34 24.47
N LEU A 96 57.83 61.49 23.61
CA LEU A 96 59.27 61.28 23.49
C LEU A 96 59.99 62.51 22.93
N THR A 97 59.44 63.13 21.89
CA THR A 97 60.02 64.34 21.29
C THR A 97 59.88 65.58 22.19
N ASP A 98 58.76 65.73 22.91
CA ASP A 98 58.59 66.78 23.93
C ASP A 98 59.63 66.66 25.05
N PHE A 99 59.90 65.43 25.52
CA PHE A 99 60.98 65.16 26.49
C PHE A 99 62.33 65.71 26.01
N PHE A 100 62.77 65.34 24.81
CA PHE A 100 64.08 65.77 24.28
C PHE A 100 64.13 67.26 23.96
N ASN A 101 63.03 67.86 23.48
CA ASN A 101 62.95 69.30 23.24
C ASN A 101 63.08 70.10 24.54
N LYS A 102 62.37 69.70 25.60
CA LYS A 102 62.48 70.32 26.93
C LYS A 102 63.87 70.13 27.53
N LEU A 103 64.44 68.93 27.43
CA LEU A 103 65.81 68.64 27.87
C LEU A 103 66.82 69.56 27.17
N ARG A 104 66.72 69.70 25.85
CA ARG A 104 67.60 70.55 25.04
C ARG A 104 67.47 72.04 25.41
N ASN A 105 66.25 72.52 25.61
CA ASN A 105 65.99 73.93 25.98
C ASN A 105 66.59 74.27 27.34
N ILE A 106 66.44 73.40 28.34
CA ILE A 106 67.02 73.64 29.67
C ILE A 106 68.55 73.52 29.66
N ARG A 107 69.12 72.56 28.90
CA ARG A 107 70.58 72.43 28.73
C ARG A 107 71.20 73.73 28.21
N LYS A 108 70.55 74.39 27.24
CA LYS A 108 70.99 75.67 26.63
C LYS A 108 70.71 76.93 27.47
N SER A 109 69.97 76.84 28.57
CA SER A 109 69.70 78.00 29.44
C SER A 109 70.92 78.41 30.27
N ASN A 110 71.01 79.69 30.67
CA ASN A 110 72.10 80.22 31.51
C ASN A 110 71.86 80.01 33.03
N ALA A 111 70.90 79.16 33.42
CA ALA A 111 70.57 78.89 34.82
C ALA A 111 71.65 78.06 35.53
N GLN A 112 71.70 78.13 36.87
CA GLN A 112 72.63 77.32 37.67
C GLN A 112 72.30 75.82 37.58
N PRO A 113 73.28 74.90 37.72
CA PRO A 113 73.05 73.45 37.57
C PRO A 113 71.92 72.88 38.45
N ASP A 114 71.80 73.34 39.70
CA ASP A 114 70.74 72.89 40.62
C ASP A 114 69.35 73.43 40.23
N GLU A 115 69.30 74.61 39.63
CA GLU A 115 68.07 75.23 39.12
C GLU A 115 67.58 74.53 37.84
N LYS A 116 68.51 74.13 36.95
CA LYS A 116 68.20 73.29 35.77
C LYS A 116 67.62 71.93 36.17
N LEU A 117 68.17 71.31 37.20
CA LEU A 117 67.70 70.01 37.70
C LEU A 117 66.28 70.09 38.25
N ASN A 118 65.99 71.09 39.09
CA ASN A 118 64.64 71.27 39.66
C ASN A 118 63.61 71.61 38.58
N THR A 119 63.97 72.45 37.61
CA THR A 119 63.09 72.81 36.49
C THR A 119 62.77 71.60 35.60
N LEU A 120 63.75 70.72 35.34
CA LEU A 120 63.51 69.49 34.57
C LEU A 120 62.58 68.52 35.31
N LYS A 121 62.71 68.39 36.63
CA LYS A 121 61.80 67.52 37.42
C LYS A 121 60.34 67.94 37.34
N GLU A 122 60.07 69.24 37.22
CA GLU A 122 58.70 69.76 37.15
C GLU A 122 58.10 69.69 35.75
N ILE A 123 58.91 69.88 34.70
CA ILE A 123 58.41 70.12 33.33
C ILE A 123 58.52 68.88 32.42
N LEU A 124 59.37 67.90 32.76
CA LEU A 124 59.57 66.72 31.92
C LEU A 124 58.34 65.78 31.93
N PRO A 125 57.89 65.32 30.75
CA PRO A 125 56.77 64.39 30.65
C PRO A 125 57.12 62.95 31.11
N ILE A 126 58.42 62.63 31.24
CA ILE A 126 58.94 61.33 31.66
C ILE A 126 59.70 61.51 32.97
N LYS A 127 59.32 60.75 34.01
CA LYS A 127 59.95 60.83 35.32
C LYS A 127 61.27 60.04 35.31
N LEU A 128 62.37 60.74 35.56
CA LEU A 128 63.69 60.17 35.77
C LEU A 128 64.19 60.53 37.17
N ASP A 129 65.07 59.68 37.72
CA ASP A 129 65.72 59.96 38.99
C ASP A 129 66.80 61.04 38.86
N ASP A 130 67.14 61.65 40.00
CA ASP A 130 68.08 62.78 40.08
C ASP A 130 69.43 62.47 39.45
N GLN A 131 69.92 61.23 39.58
CA GLN A 131 71.21 60.83 39.02
C GLN A 131 71.15 60.79 37.50
N SER A 132 70.09 60.20 36.94
CA SER A 132 69.87 60.16 35.49
C SER A 132 69.75 61.56 34.87
N LEU A 133 69.04 62.48 35.52
CA LEU A 133 68.91 63.86 35.06
C LEU A 133 70.25 64.60 35.10
N LYS A 134 71.06 64.41 36.14
CA LYS A 134 72.42 64.99 36.22
C LYS A 134 73.33 64.45 35.13
N THR A 135 73.25 63.15 34.82
CA THR A 135 74.00 62.52 33.73
C THR A 135 73.60 63.10 32.37
N LEU A 136 72.31 63.28 32.11
CA LEU A 136 71.82 63.89 30.86
C LEU A 136 72.16 65.38 30.74
N LEU A 137 72.16 66.13 31.85
CA LEU A 137 72.57 67.53 31.88
C LEU A 137 74.07 67.73 31.60
N SER A 138 74.91 66.78 32.07
CA SER A 138 76.37 66.86 31.97
C SER A 138 76.95 66.19 30.72
N ALA A 139 76.14 65.46 29.96
CA ALA A 139 76.55 64.81 28.72
C ALA A 139 76.93 65.83 27.63
N GLU A 140 77.78 65.43 26.68
CA GLU A 140 78.09 66.25 25.50
C GLU A 140 76.88 66.35 24.55
N ASP A 141 76.80 67.43 23.76
CA ASP A 141 75.69 67.63 22.82
C ASP A 141 75.59 66.53 21.76
N ASN A 142 76.72 66.02 21.27
CA ASN A 142 76.76 64.89 20.34
C ASN A 142 76.18 63.60 20.96
N THR A 143 76.43 63.38 22.25
CA THR A 143 75.89 62.24 22.99
C THR A 143 74.37 62.33 23.13
N ILE A 144 73.83 63.51 23.40
CA ILE A 144 72.37 63.71 23.51
C ILE A 144 71.68 63.55 22.15
N ILE A 145 72.30 64.01 21.05
CA ILE A 145 71.78 63.78 19.69
C ILE A 145 71.76 62.29 19.36
N ALA A 146 72.80 61.53 19.74
CA ALA A 146 72.86 60.09 19.54
C ALA A 146 71.80 59.35 20.36
N VAL A 147 71.60 59.74 21.63
CA VAL A 147 70.57 59.19 22.51
C VAL A 147 69.16 59.46 21.97
N GLU A 148 68.88 60.68 21.53
CA GLU A 148 67.59 61.08 20.95
C GLU A 148 67.31 60.30 19.65
N SER A 149 68.30 60.18 18.77
CA SER A 149 68.17 59.45 17.50
C SER A 149 67.91 57.95 17.72
N LEU A 150 68.60 57.33 18.69
CA LEU A 150 68.36 55.94 19.06
C LEU A 150 66.98 55.76 19.70
N ALA A 151 66.58 56.66 20.59
CA ALA A 151 65.29 56.57 21.26
C ALA A 151 64.13 56.70 20.27
N ILE A 152 64.18 57.68 19.37
CA ILE A 152 63.14 57.91 18.36
C ILE A 152 63.06 56.74 17.36
N SER A 153 64.21 56.24 16.88
CA SER A 153 64.21 55.12 15.93
C SER A 153 63.72 53.81 16.56
N THR A 154 64.07 53.55 17.82
CA THR A 154 63.64 52.36 18.56
C THR A 154 62.16 52.43 18.93
N GLU A 155 61.68 53.60 19.34
CA GLU A 155 60.25 53.83 19.61
C GLU A 155 59.42 53.60 18.35
N LYS A 156 59.79 54.21 17.22
CA LYS A 156 59.11 54.05 15.94
C LYS A 156 59.10 52.60 15.44
N ALA A 157 60.21 51.88 15.59
CA ALA A 157 60.31 50.48 15.21
C ALA A 157 59.48 49.55 16.10
N THR A 158 59.23 49.96 17.36
CA THR A 158 58.45 49.19 18.32
C THR A 158 56.96 49.48 18.17
N MET A 159 56.57 50.76 18.12
CA MET A 159 55.17 51.19 18.01
C MET A 159 54.55 50.98 16.63
N SER A 160 55.34 50.69 15.60
CA SER A 160 54.82 50.22 14.29
C SER A 160 54.37 48.76 14.29
N ARG A 161 54.64 48.01 15.37
CA ARG A 161 54.15 46.64 15.56
C ARG A 161 52.78 46.66 16.25
N GLN A 162 51.99 45.62 16.04
CA GLN A 162 50.75 45.39 16.77
C GLN A 162 51.08 44.84 18.17
N ILE A 163 50.87 45.66 19.20
CA ILE A 163 51.18 45.36 20.60
C ILE A 163 49.86 45.33 21.37
N THR A 164 49.44 44.13 21.75
CA THR A 164 48.40 43.88 22.74
C THR A 164 48.95 43.97 24.17
N ASP A 165 48.08 44.08 25.17
CA ASP A 165 48.47 44.16 26.59
C ASP A 165 49.39 42.99 27.02
N ASP A 166 49.11 41.77 26.55
CA ASP A 166 49.91 40.58 26.82
C ASP A 166 51.25 40.54 26.08
N ALA A 167 51.35 41.20 24.92
CA ALA A 167 52.57 41.28 24.12
C ALA A 167 53.53 42.41 24.56
N LEU A 168 53.09 43.32 25.42
CA LEU A 168 53.87 44.50 25.85
C LEU A 168 55.23 44.12 26.47
N SER A 169 55.28 43.06 27.29
CA SER A 169 56.52 42.60 27.93
C SER A 169 57.55 42.10 26.91
N GLY A 170 57.09 41.46 25.83
CA GLY A 170 57.93 41.05 24.71
C GLY A 170 58.46 42.23 23.89
N ALA A 171 57.61 43.26 23.70
CA ALA A 171 58.02 44.50 23.05
C ALA A 171 59.11 45.23 23.84
N LEU A 172 58.93 45.38 25.16
CA LEU A 172 59.93 46.00 26.05
C LEU A 172 61.24 45.21 26.12
N SER A 173 61.18 43.88 26.07
CA SER A 173 62.38 43.04 25.98
C SER A 173 63.16 43.27 24.67
N SER A 174 62.45 43.50 23.56
CA SER A 174 63.07 43.87 22.28
C SER A 174 63.73 45.24 22.35
N VAL A 175 63.08 46.22 22.97
CA VAL A 175 63.65 47.55 23.23
C VAL A 175 64.95 47.44 24.02
N LYS A 176 64.94 46.65 25.11
CA LYS A 176 66.13 46.42 25.93
C LYS A 176 67.29 45.84 25.10
N SER A 177 67.02 44.84 24.26
CA SER A 177 68.04 44.24 23.40
C SER A 177 68.63 45.22 22.38
N VAL A 178 67.86 46.18 21.87
CA VAL A 178 68.38 47.21 20.94
C VAL A 178 69.31 48.16 21.67
N ILE A 179 68.97 48.55 22.90
CA ILE A 179 69.77 49.46 23.73
C ILE A 179 71.06 48.79 24.20
N ASP A 180 71.00 47.53 24.63
CA ASP A 180 72.16 46.77 25.11
C ASP A 180 73.23 46.63 24.02
N ASN A 181 72.81 46.53 22.74
CA ASN A 181 73.68 46.42 21.57
C ASN A 181 74.09 47.78 20.95
N SER A 182 73.70 48.90 21.54
CA SER A 182 74.07 50.23 21.06
C SER A 182 75.49 50.64 21.50
N ASP A 183 76.08 51.58 20.75
CA ASP A 183 77.38 52.20 21.03
C ASP A 183 77.36 53.23 22.19
N LEU A 184 76.25 53.32 22.92
CA LEU A 184 76.13 54.20 24.08
C LEU A 184 77.01 53.74 25.25
N SER A 185 77.44 54.67 26.09
CA SER A 185 78.13 54.34 27.35
C SER A 185 77.24 53.52 28.28
N GLN A 186 77.85 52.66 29.10
CA GLN A 186 77.13 51.78 30.01
C GLN A 186 76.23 52.55 31.00
N ASP A 187 76.64 53.77 31.38
CA ASP A 187 75.86 54.62 32.30
C ASP A 187 74.62 55.25 31.64
N LEU A 188 74.55 55.33 30.31
CA LEU A 188 73.41 55.91 29.58
C LEU A 188 72.37 54.87 29.19
N LYS A 189 72.76 53.59 29.02
CA LYS A 189 71.84 52.51 28.59
C LYS A 189 70.61 52.35 29.50
N PRO A 190 70.73 52.33 30.84
CA PRO A 190 69.57 52.25 31.72
C PRO A 190 68.64 53.46 31.59
N ILE A 191 69.21 54.65 31.40
CA ILE A 191 68.47 55.91 31.27
C ILE A 191 67.63 55.90 29.99
N VAL A 192 68.23 55.50 28.86
CA VAL A 192 67.55 55.40 27.57
C VAL A 192 66.44 54.34 27.61
N TYR A 193 66.67 53.22 28.30
CA TYR A 193 65.64 52.20 28.48
C TYR A 193 64.44 52.74 29.27
N THR A 194 64.68 53.48 30.36
CA THR A 194 63.60 54.10 31.15
C THR A 194 62.83 55.14 30.33
N ILE A 195 63.51 55.93 29.49
CA ILE A 195 62.87 56.90 28.60
C ILE A 195 61.92 56.20 27.61
N ILE A 196 62.41 55.18 26.90
CA ILE A 196 61.63 54.51 25.85
C ILE A 196 60.50 53.67 26.48
N SER A 197 60.79 52.89 27.53
CA SER A 197 59.77 52.06 28.20
C SER A 197 58.63 52.86 28.83
N SER A 198 58.84 54.14 29.13
CA SER A 198 57.79 55.03 29.67
C SER A 198 56.83 55.57 28.60
N VAL A 199 57.17 55.46 27.31
CA VAL A 199 56.32 55.95 26.20
C VAL A 199 55.68 54.82 25.39
N ILE A 200 56.30 53.63 25.35
CA ILE A 200 55.71 52.45 24.72
C ILE A 200 54.45 52.01 25.46
N SER A 201 53.35 51.86 24.73
CA SER A 201 52.08 51.38 25.25
C SER A 201 51.38 50.45 24.25
N PRO A 202 50.45 49.59 24.71
CA PRO A 202 49.65 48.74 23.83
C PRO A 202 48.84 49.59 22.84
N ASN A 203 48.90 49.25 21.55
CA ASN A 203 48.25 49.98 20.45
C ASN A 203 47.15 49.16 19.76
N MET A 204 46.74 48.05 20.37
CA MET A 204 45.63 47.20 19.92
C MET A 204 44.47 47.29 20.92
N ILE A 205 43.34 47.89 20.52
CA ILE A 205 42.17 48.11 21.37
C ILE A 205 41.12 47.04 21.09
N TYR A 206 40.54 46.45 22.15
CA TYR A 206 39.52 45.41 22.02
C TYR A 206 38.26 45.94 21.31
N ASN A 207 37.89 45.30 20.20
CA ASN A 207 36.67 45.59 19.45
C ASN A 207 35.56 44.60 19.83
N ALA A 208 34.69 45.05 20.74
CA ALA A 208 33.56 44.25 21.22
C ALA A 208 32.55 43.95 20.10
N SER A 209 32.31 44.89 19.19
CA SER A 209 31.31 44.75 18.13
C SER A 209 31.74 43.69 17.10
N GLU A 210 32.99 43.73 16.65
CA GLU A 210 33.52 42.73 15.72
C GLU A 210 33.67 41.35 16.38
N THR A 211 34.02 41.31 17.67
CA THR A 211 34.08 40.04 18.42
C THR A 211 32.70 39.39 18.53
N GLU A 212 31.66 40.16 18.84
CA GLU A 212 30.28 39.66 18.91
C GLU A 212 29.74 39.28 17.53
N LEU A 213 30.06 40.04 16.48
CA LEU A 213 29.71 39.67 15.11
C LEU A 213 30.38 38.35 14.70
N ALA A 214 31.67 38.18 14.98
CA ALA A 214 32.39 36.95 14.73
C ALA A 214 31.84 35.75 15.53
N ARG A 215 31.40 35.97 16.78
CA ARG A 215 30.69 34.95 17.59
C ARG A 215 29.35 34.56 16.97
N LYS A 216 28.58 35.52 16.48
CA LYS A 216 27.30 35.25 15.80
C LYS A 216 27.49 34.48 14.51
N GLU A 217 28.46 34.87 13.67
CA GLU A 217 28.80 34.13 12.45
C GLU A 217 29.29 32.71 12.74
N ALA A 218 30.07 32.53 13.81
CA ALA A 218 30.52 31.22 14.25
C ALA A 218 29.34 30.33 14.67
N ALA A 219 28.34 30.88 15.37
CA ALA A 219 27.12 30.16 15.75
C ALA A 219 26.28 29.77 14.52
N GLU A 220 26.14 30.65 13.53
CA GLU A 220 25.36 30.39 12.31
C GLU A 220 26.02 29.37 11.38
N LYS A 221 27.36 29.25 11.40
CA LYS A 221 28.12 28.25 10.63
C LYS A 221 28.03 26.83 11.20
N VAL A 222 27.51 26.65 12.41
CA VAL A 222 27.40 25.32 13.04
C VAL A 222 26.24 24.55 12.44
N GLU A 223 26.55 23.48 11.72
CA GLU A 223 25.52 22.58 11.19
C GLU A 223 24.80 21.83 12.33
N PRO A 224 23.46 21.70 12.28
CA PRO A 224 22.72 20.93 13.26
C PRO A 224 23.18 19.48 13.33
N VAL A 225 23.29 18.94 14.54
CA VAL A 225 23.53 17.53 14.76
C VAL A 225 22.23 16.77 14.50
N VAL A 226 22.19 15.97 13.43
CA VAL A 226 20.99 15.24 13.02
C VAL A 226 21.23 13.74 13.13
N TYR A 227 20.33 13.05 13.83
CA TYR A 227 20.21 11.60 13.73
C TYR A 227 19.47 11.27 12.44
N LYS A 228 20.11 10.53 11.55
CA LYS A 228 19.49 10.05 10.29
C LYS A 228 18.61 8.82 10.54
N LYS A 229 17.56 8.67 9.75
CA LYS A 229 16.70 7.47 9.78
C LYS A 229 17.56 6.20 9.69
N GLY A 230 17.40 5.30 10.65
CA GLY A 230 18.14 4.03 10.76
C GLY A 230 19.46 4.12 11.53
N GLN A 231 19.94 5.30 11.89
CA GLN A 231 21.13 5.49 12.73
C GLN A 231 20.85 5.04 14.18
N ASN A 232 21.84 4.39 14.82
CA ASN A 232 21.76 4.04 16.24
C ASN A 232 21.77 5.30 17.10
N ILE A 233 20.76 5.43 17.96
CA ILE A 233 20.70 6.41 19.05
C ILE A 233 21.39 5.83 20.29
N ILE A 234 21.13 4.54 20.56
CA ILE A 234 21.71 3.77 21.66
C ILE A 234 22.12 2.41 21.11
N VAL A 235 23.34 1.95 21.44
CA VAL A 235 23.82 0.61 21.11
C VAL A 235 23.62 -0.32 22.29
N SER A 236 23.31 -1.59 22.03
CA SER A 236 23.20 -2.62 23.07
C SER A 236 24.49 -2.72 23.89
N GLY A 237 24.35 -2.81 25.21
CA GLY A 237 25.44 -2.82 26.18
C GLY A 237 25.91 -1.44 26.65
N GLU A 238 25.46 -0.35 26.04
CA GLU A 238 25.81 1.00 26.49
C GLU A 238 24.93 1.48 27.65
N VAL A 239 25.51 2.32 28.51
CA VAL A 239 24.77 3.03 29.56
C VAL A 239 24.04 4.21 28.92
N VAL A 240 22.73 4.28 29.13
CA VAL A 240 21.88 5.28 28.50
C VAL A 240 22.08 6.64 29.15
N THR A 241 22.42 7.64 28.32
CA THR A 241 22.66 9.02 28.75
C THR A 241 21.37 9.83 28.81
N SER A 242 21.36 10.89 29.64
CA SER A 242 20.23 11.84 29.70
C SER A 242 19.95 12.53 28.36
N ASP A 243 20.99 12.79 27.56
CA ASP A 243 20.86 13.42 26.24
C ASP A 243 20.12 12.47 25.28
N GLN A 244 20.49 11.18 25.26
CA GLN A 244 19.78 10.14 24.48
C GLN A 244 18.31 10.00 24.91
N ILE A 245 17.99 10.07 26.21
CA ILE A 245 16.59 10.03 26.68
C ILE A 245 15.77 11.20 26.13
N GLN A 246 16.35 12.41 26.03
CA GLN A 246 15.65 13.55 25.46
C GLN A 246 15.38 13.36 23.96
N VAL A 247 16.33 12.79 23.22
CA VAL A 247 16.14 12.42 21.80
C VAL A 247 15.03 11.35 21.66
N LEU A 248 15.05 10.29 22.48
CA LEU A 248 13.99 9.27 22.49
C LEU A 248 12.62 9.84 22.84
N LYS A 249 12.57 10.80 23.78
CA LYS A 249 11.34 11.51 24.15
C LYS A 249 10.81 12.34 22.98
N ALA A 250 11.67 13.07 22.28
CA ALA A 250 11.31 13.85 21.10
C ALA A 250 10.82 12.97 19.93
N LEU A 251 11.36 11.76 19.80
CA LEU A 251 10.91 10.74 18.83
C LEU A 251 9.64 9.98 19.26
N GLY A 252 9.15 10.18 20.49
CA GLY A 252 7.98 9.44 20.99
C GLY A 252 8.24 7.96 21.27
N LEU A 253 9.50 7.55 21.38
CA LEU A 253 9.92 6.16 21.58
C LEU A 253 9.83 5.69 23.04
N LEU A 254 9.56 6.59 23.99
CA LEU A 254 9.39 6.23 25.41
C LEU A 254 7.95 5.80 25.70
N LYS A 255 7.78 4.73 26.49
CA LYS A 255 6.48 4.16 26.86
C LYS A 255 5.56 5.17 27.58
N ASN A 256 6.13 6.08 28.37
CA ASN A 256 5.41 7.14 29.08
C ASN A 256 4.98 8.32 28.18
N ASN A 257 5.37 8.33 26.91
CA ASN A 257 4.93 9.33 25.94
C ASN A 257 3.76 8.77 25.13
N SER A 258 2.54 8.95 25.65
CA SER A 258 1.29 8.41 25.08
C SER A 258 0.71 9.27 23.94
N ARG A 259 1.48 10.20 23.37
CA ARG A 259 0.97 11.03 22.26
C ARG A 259 0.80 10.16 21.02
N ILE A 260 -0.44 10.12 20.51
CA ILE A 260 -0.75 9.54 19.21
C ILE A 260 -0.16 10.49 18.15
N ASP A 261 0.58 9.94 17.20
CA ASP A 261 1.09 10.73 16.07
C ASP A 261 -0.09 11.03 15.11
N ILE A 262 -0.73 12.19 15.33
CA ILE A 262 -1.91 12.63 14.58
C ILE A 262 -1.58 12.77 13.08
N ALA A 263 -0.35 13.20 12.74
CA ALA A 263 0.08 13.33 11.36
C ALA A 263 0.16 11.95 10.69
N MET A 264 0.77 10.96 11.34
CA MET A 264 0.80 9.58 10.85
C MET A 264 -0.61 9.00 10.69
N LEU A 265 -1.48 9.20 11.69
CA LEU A 265 -2.87 8.74 11.64
C LEU A 265 -3.64 9.38 10.47
N SER A 266 -3.46 10.69 10.25
CA SER A 266 -4.09 11.40 9.12
C SER A 266 -3.63 10.88 7.76
N GLY A 267 -2.34 10.54 7.62
CA GLY A 267 -1.80 9.93 6.40
C GLY A 267 -2.38 8.53 6.14
N ILE A 268 -2.51 7.71 7.19
CA ILE A 268 -3.17 6.39 7.12
C ILE A 268 -4.62 6.54 6.65
N ILE A 269 -5.38 7.46 7.26
CA ILE A 269 -6.78 7.71 6.89
C ILE A 269 -6.87 8.16 5.42
N MET A 270 -6.00 9.06 4.96
CA MET A 270 -6.00 9.53 3.58
C MET A 270 -5.72 8.40 2.58
N LEU A 271 -4.77 7.51 2.86
CA LEU A 271 -4.48 6.35 2.03
C LEU A 271 -5.64 5.34 1.99
N LEU A 272 -6.30 5.11 3.13
CA LEU A 272 -7.47 4.23 3.20
C LEU A 272 -8.68 4.83 2.47
N LEU A 273 -8.90 6.14 2.55
CA LEU A 273 -9.95 6.82 1.80
C LEU A 273 -9.69 6.76 0.29
N LEU A 274 -8.42 6.91 -0.13
CA LEU A 274 -8.04 6.72 -1.53
C LEU A 274 -8.29 5.28 -2.01
N SER A 275 -7.95 4.29 -1.19
CA SER A 275 -8.26 2.86 -1.44
C SER A 275 -9.75 2.63 -1.66
N LEU A 276 -10.56 3.16 -0.74
CA LEU A 276 -12.00 3.02 -0.77
C LEU A 276 -12.58 3.72 -1.99
N PHE A 277 -12.10 4.92 -2.31
CA PHE A 277 -12.52 5.67 -3.49
C PHE A 277 -12.24 4.89 -4.78
N ILE A 278 -11.02 4.37 -4.97
CA ILE A 278 -10.66 3.61 -6.18
C ILE A 278 -11.53 2.35 -6.30
N THR A 279 -11.67 1.61 -5.20
CA THR A 279 -12.47 0.38 -5.15
C THR A 279 -13.94 0.66 -5.49
N VAL A 280 -14.55 1.66 -4.84
CA VAL A 280 -15.96 2.04 -5.05
C VAL A 280 -16.18 2.64 -6.43
N TYR A 281 -15.31 3.52 -6.90
CA TYR A 281 -15.40 4.14 -8.22
C TYR A 281 -15.40 3.08 -9.33
N TYR A 282 -14.44 2.14 -9.26
CA TYR A 282 -14.29 1.11 -10.28
C TYR A 282 -15.46 0.12 -10.27
N ILE A 283 -15.88 -0.34 -9.08
CA ILE A 283 -17.08 -1.17 -8.91
C ILE A 283 -18.31 -0.48 -9.51
N ASN A 284 -18.49 0.81 -9.24
CA ASN A 284 -19.63 1.57 -9.74
C ASN A 284 -19.56 1.84 -11.25
N ARG A 285 -18.39 1.76 -11.88
CA ARG A 285 -18.26 2.03 -13.32
C ARG A 285 -18.26 0.77 -14.19
N LEU A 286 -17.71 -0.34 -13.72
CA LEU A 286 -17.27 -1.40 -14.63
C LEU A 286 -17.83 -2.80 -14.36
N ASN A 287 -18.40 -3.10 -13.20
CA ASN A 287 -18.85 -4.47 -12.92
C ASN A 287 -20.30 -4.54 -12.42
N LYS A 288 -21.22 -5.01 -13.29
CA LYS A 288 -22.64 -5.20 -12.97
C LYS A 288 -22.84 -6.23 -11.84
N LYS A 289 -22.07 -7.32 -11.80
CA LYS A 289 -22.17 -8.37 -10.77
C LYS A 289 -21.98 -7.81 -9.35
N VAL A 290 -21.05 -6.86 -9.19
CA VAL A 290 -20.76 -6.26 -7.86
C VAL A 290 -21.84 -5.28 -7.44
N LYS A 291 -22.48 -4.58 -8.38
CA LYS A 291 -23.62 -3.71 -8.09
C LYS A 291 -24.85 -4.48 -7.61
N GLU A 292 -25.00 -5.70 -8.09
CA GLU A 292 -26.16 -6.55 -7.79
C GLU A 292 -26.04 -7.25 -6.43
N LYS A 293 -24.81 -7.56 -5.97
CA LYS A 293 -24.57 -8.29 -4.71
C LYS A 293 -23.51 -7.63 -3.82
N ASN A 294 -23.95 -7.01 -2.71
CA ASN A 294 -23.07 -6.40 -1.69
C ASN A 294 -22.05 -7.38 -1.08
N ALA A 295 -22.29 -8.68 -1.16
CA ALA A 295 -21.42 -9.73 -0.62
C ALA A 295 -20.00 -9.66 -1.20
N TYR A 296 -19.86 -9.29 -2.47
CA TYR A 296 -18.55 -9.10 -3.11
C TYR A 296 -17.72 -8.00 -2.44
N ILE A 297 -18.35 -6.87 -2.08
CA ILE A 297 -17.67 -5.77 -1.39
C ILE A 297 -17.20 -6.21 0.00
N GLN A 298 -18.04 -6.99 0.70
CA GLN A 298 -17.71 -7.51 2.03
C GLN A 298 -16.50 -8.45 1.99
N ILE A 299 -16.40 -9.30 0.97
CA ILE A 299 -15.24 -10.17 0.77
C ILE A 299 -13.99 -9.34 0.48
N LEU A 300 -14.07 -8.32 -0.35
CA LEU A 300 -12.92 -7.44 -0.62
C LEU A 300 -12.41 -6.79 0.67
N TYR A 301 -13.30 -6.31 1.52
CA TYR A 301 -12.93 -5.78 2.83
C TYR A 301 -12.28 -6.83 3.73
N LEU A 302 -12.85 -8.03 3.81
CA LEU A 302 -12.29 -9.12 4.62
C LEU A 302 -10.92 -9.58 4.10
N LEU A 303 -10.75 -9.71 2.78
CA LEU A 303 -9.46 -10.03 2.17
C LEU A 303 -8.40 -8.96 2.49
N GLY A 304 -8.77 -7.68 2.46
CA GLY A 304 -7.89 -6.59 2.86
C GLY A 304 -7.48 -6.65 4.34
N ILE A 305 -8.43 -6.94 5.25
CA ILE A 305 -8.14 -7.12 6.68
C ILE A 305 -7.23 -8.33 6.89
N ILE A 306 -7.53 -9.46 6.26
CA ILE A 306 -6.72 -10.68 6.34
C ILE A 306 -5.30 -10.40 5.83
N TYR A 307 -5.16 -9.68 4.72
CA TYR A 307 -3.86 -9.26 4.19
C TYR A 307 -3.06 -8.45 5.23
N TYR A 308 -3.66 -7.39 5.81
CA TYR A 308 -2.97 -6.57 6.82
C TYR A 308 -2.59 -7.38 8.06
N PHE A 309 -3.47 -8.28 8.51
CA PHE A 309 -3.21 -9.17 9.62
C PHE A 309 -2.02 -10.10 9.34
N ILE A 310 -1.97 -10.72 8.15
CA ILE A 310 -0.86 -11.59 7.72
C ILE A 310 0.46 -10.82 7.65
N VAL A 311 0.46 -9.60 7.09
CA VAL A 311 1.66 -8.75 7.06
C VAL A 311 2.18 -8.51 8.48
N ILE A 312 1.32 -8.17 9.44
CA ILE A 312 1.72 -7.95 10.84
C ILE A 312 2.23 -9.23 11.49
N ALA A 313 1.57 -10.36 11.25
CA ALA A 313 1.94 -11.65 11.84
C ALA A 313 3.32 -12.14 11.35
N LEU A 314 3.67 -11.86 10.09
CA LEU A 314 4.87 -12.40 9.45
C LEU A 314 6.02 -11.39 9.29
N LYS A 315 5.79 -10.07 9.45
CA LYS A 315 6.82 -9.04 9.22
C LYS A 315 8.12 -9.25 10.02
N ASN A 316 8.02 -9.84 11.21
CA ASN A 316 9.16 -10.08 12.10
C ASN A 316 9.89 -11.40 11.81
N ILE A 317 9.31 -12.30 10.99
CA ILE A 317 9.94 -13.56 10.58
C ILE A 317 10.79 -13.29 9.33
N ASN A 318 10.15 -12.97 8.22
CA ASN A 318 10.80 -12.53 6.99
C ASN A 318 9.78 -11.82 6.10
N PRO A 319 10.03 -10.57 5.66
CA PRO A 319 9.13 -9.86 4.73
C PRO A 319 8.80 -10.64 3.45
N LEU A 320 9.73 -11.44 2.93
CA LEU A 320 9.57 -12.19 1.68
C LEU A 320 8.73 -13.46 1.83
N LEU A 321 8.42 -13.89 3.05
CA LEU A 321 7.51 -15.02 3.33
C LEU A 321 6.03 -14.60 3.22
N ILE A 322 5.74 -13.30 3.30
CA ILE A 322 4.36 -12.80 3.28
C ILE A 322 3.68 -13.21 1.96
N PRO A 323 2.55 -13.92 2.01
CA PRO A 323 1.81 -14.39 0.83
C PRO A 323 0.98 -13.27 0.21
N SER A 324 1.65 -12.27 -0.36
CA SER A 324 1.03 -11.06 -0.90
C SER A 324 0.05 -11.33 -2.04
N GLU A 325 0.30 -12.36 -2.83
CA GLU A 325 -0.43 -12.66 -4.06
C GLU A 325 -1.76 -13.36 -3.80
N MET A 326 -2.00 -13.84 -2.57
CA MET A 326 -3.28 -14.42 -2.14
C MET A 326 -4.46 -13.52 -2.51
N LEU A 327 -4.30 -12.20 -2.33
CA LEU A 327 -5.34 -11.22 -2.61
C LEU A 327 -5.68 -11.20 -4.10
N ALA A 328 -4.67 -11.10 -4.97
CA ALA A 328 -4.86 -11.08 -6.41
C ALA A 328 -5.48 -12.38 -6.94
N LEU A 329 -5.00 -13.53 -6.45
CA LEU A 329 -5.53 -14.84 -6.82
C LEU A 329 -7.01 -14.98 -6.42
N SER A 330 -7.35 -14.61 -5.18
CA SER A 330 -8.72 -14.72 -4.65
C SER A 330 -9.67 -13.80 -5.39
N VAL A 331 -9.30 -12.53 -5.60
CA VAL A 331 -10.15 -11.55 -6.28
C VAL A 331 -10.36 -11.92 -7.74
N SER A 332 -9.34 -12.44 -8.43
CA SER A 332 -9.45 -12.80 -9.85
C SER A 332 -10.48 -13.92 -10.07
N VAL A 333 -10.49 -14.93 -9.18
CA VAL A 333 -11.43 -16.06 -9.26
C VAL A 333 -12.86 -15.68 -8.87
N ILE A 334 -13.00 -14.86 -7.82
CA ILE A 334 -14.31 -14.53 -7.24
C ILE A 334 -15.01 -13.45 -8.09
N LEU A 335 -14.24 -12.53 -8.67
CA LEU A 335 -14.77 -11.31 -9.27
C LEU A 335 -14.31 -11.13 -10.71
N ASP A 336 -13.13 -10.57 -10.88
CA ASP A 336 -12.62 -10.13 -12.17
C ASP A 336 -11.09 -9.92 -12.09
N PRO A 337 -10.34 -10.39 -13.09
CA PRO A 337 -8.89 -10.25 -13.16
C PRO A 337 -8.38 -8.79 -13.15
N PHE A 338 -9.11 -7.85 -13.75
CA PHE A 338 -8.68 -6.44 -13.76
C PHE A 338 -8.82 -5.79 -12.38
N ILE A 339 -9.92 -6.10 -11.67
CA ILE A 339 -10.09 -5.66 -10.27
C ILE A 339 -8.96 -6.25 -9.41
N ALA A 340 -8.62 -7.52 -9.63
CA ALA A 340 -7.53 -8.17 -8.91
C ALA A 340 -6.17 -7.49 -9.11
N ILE A 341 -5.81 -7.14 -10.35
CA ILE A 341 -4.55 -6.45 -10.65
C ILE A 341 -4.51 -5.07 -9.98
N MET A 342 -5.58 -4.29 -10.10
CA MET A 342 -5.65 -2.95 -9.50
C MET A 342 -5.51 -3.00 -7.98
N LEU A 343 -6.28 -3.89 -7.31
CA LEU A 343 -6.17 -4.07 -5.87
C LEU A 343 -4.78 -4.61 -5.49
N ASN A 344 -4.21 -5.51 -6.28
CA ASN A 344 -2.86 -6.01 -6.05
C ASN A 344 -1.82 -4.89 -6.04
N THR A 345 -1.86 -3.98 -7.03
CA THR A 345 -0.96 -2.82 -7.06
C THR A 345 -1.12 -1.96 -5.81
N PHE A 346 -2.36 -1.68 -5.41
CA PHE A 346 -2.65 -0.90 -4.21
C PHE A 346 -2.12 -1.58 -2.94
N PHE A 347 -2.46 -2.84 -2.71
CA PHE A 347 -2.04 -3.59 -1.53
C PHE A 347 -0.53 -3.83 -1.52
N SER A 348 0.12 -3.94 -2.68
CA SER A 348 1.59 -3.99 -2.76
C SER A 348 2.25 -2.70 -2.26
N ILE A 349 1.68 -1.52 -2.59
CA ILE A 349 2.16 -0.23 -2.08
C ILE A 349 1.97 -0.16 -0.57
N ILE A 350 0.81 -0.54 -0.05
CA ILE A 350 0.53 -0.51 1.39
C ILE A 350 1.41 -1.51 2.15
N GLY A 351 1.53 -2.75 1.66
CA GLY A 351 2.42 -3.76 2.23
C GLY A 351 3.88 -3.31 2.21
N GLY A 352 4.31 -2.68 1.10
CA GLY A 352 5.61 -2.03 1.01
C GLY A 352 5.83 -1.00 2.12
N MET A 353 4.88 -0.09 2.33
CA MET A 353 4.94 0.90 3.43
C MET A 353 5.00 0.23 4.81
N MET A 354 4.20 -0.81 5.05
CA MET A 354 4.19 -1.58 6.31
C MET A 354 5.53 -2.28 6.59
N LEU A 355 6.32 -2.54 5.55
CA LEU A 355 7.59 -3.26 5.59
C LEU A 355 8.79 -2.34 5.28
N ASN A 356 8.67 -1.04 5.57
CA ASN A 356 9.73 -0.03 5.35
C ASN A 356 10.26 0.02 3.91
N PHE A 357 9.39 -0.24 2.93
CA PHE A 357 9.71 -0.34 1.50
C PHE A 357 10.82 -1.36 1.21
N ASN A 358 10.73 -2.56 1.78
CA ASN A 358 11.53 -3.70 1.33
C ASN A 358 11.34 -3.87 -0.20
N GLN A 359 12.38 -3.57 -0.97
CA GLN A 359 12.32 -3.50 -2.43
C GLN A 359 11.97 -4.84 -3.07
N ALA A 360 12.57 -5.92 -2.56
CA ALA A 360 12.32 -7.27 -3.05
C ALA A 360 10.86 -7.68 -2.85
N PHE A 361 10.33 -7.47 -1.63
CA PHE A 361 8.90 -7.70 -1.32
C PHE A 361 7.98 -6.88 -2.23
N PHE A 362 8.26 -5.58 -2.39
CA PHE A 362 7.42 -4.68 -3.17
C PHE A 362 7.33 -5.11 -4.63
N ILE A 363 8.47 -5.42 -5.25
CA ILE A 363 8.55 -5.85 -6.65
C ILE A 363 7.89 -7.21 -6.83
N MET A 364 8.17 -8.20 -5.96
CA MET A 364 7.53 -9.51 -6.06
C MET A 364 6.01 -9.42 -5.87
N SER A 365 5.51 -8.59 -4.95
CA SER A 365 4.07 -8.42 -4.72
C SER A 365 3.36 -7.87 -5.96
N ILE A 366 3.94 -6.85 -6.61
CA ILE A 366 3.35 -6.25 -7.81
C ILE A 366 3.34 -7.25 -8.96
N PHE A 367 4.50 -7.79 -9.32
CA PHE A 367 4.60 -8.65 -10.51
C PHE A 367 4.00 -10.04 -10.27
N GLY A 368 4.27 -10.63 -9.10
CA GLY A 368 3.71 -11.90 -8.66
C GLY A 368 2.19 -11.86 -8.60
N GLY A 369 1.61 -10.85 -7.97
CA GLY A 369 0.15 -10.75 -7.90
C GLY A 369 -0.49 -10.45 -9.26
N THR A 370 0.18 -9.69 -10.13
CA THR A 370 -0.30 -9.44 -11.50
C THR A 370 -0.30 -10.72 -12.33
N ILE A 371 0.79 -11.50 -12.32
CA ILE A 371 0.83 -12.78 -13.04
C ILE A 371 -0.19 -13.77 -12.47
N GLY A 372 -0.35 -13.79 -11.14
CA GLY A 372 -1.36 -14.59 -10.46
C GLY A 372 -2.77 -14.25 -10.95
N ALA A 373 -3.15 -12.98 -10.95
CA ALA A 373 -4.45 -12.52 -11.43
C ALA A 373 -4.71 -12.93 -12.89
N ILE A 374 -3.73 -12.75 -13.79
CA ILE A 374 -3.83 -13.14 -15.20
C ILE A 374 -4.00 -14.65 -15.36
N LYS A 375 -3.26 -15.46 -14.61
CA LYS A 375 -3.36 -16.93 -14.70
C LYS A 375 -4.69 -17.47 -14.19
N MET A 376 -5.41 -16.71 -13.37
CA MET A 376 -6.72 -17.13 -12.84
C MET A 376 -7.92 -16.77 -13.74
N VAL A 377 -7.75 -15.97 -14.80
CA VAL A 377 -8.83 -15.49 -15.69
C VAL A 377 -9.75 -16.62 -16.18
N ASN A 378 -9.15 -17.73 -16.61
CA ASN A 378 -9.85 -18.88 -17.18
C ASN A 378 -9.80 -20.11 -16.27
N SER A 379 -9.58 -19.89 -14.98
CA SER A 379 -9.48 -21.00 -14.02
C SER A 379 -10.83 -21.71 -13.89
N LYS A 380 -10.81 -23.02 -14.10
CA LYS A 380 -11.99 -23.87 -13.91
C LYS A 380 -11.69 -24.97 -12.88
N GLN A 381 -10.43 -25.37 -12.73
CA GLN A 381 -10.03 -26.52 -11.93
C GLN A 381 -9.02 -26.15 -10.84
N ARG A 382 -8.91 -27.00 -9.80
CA ARG A 382 -7.95 -26.79 -8.70
C ARG A 382 -6.50 -26.79 -9.18
N ILE A 383 -6.20 -27.54 -10.24
CA ILE A 383 -4.87 -27.58 -10.85
C ILE A 383 -4.44 -26.24 -11.45
N ASP A 384 -5.40 -25.38 -11.84
CA ASP A 384 -5.09 -24.06 -12.40
C ASP A 384 -4.48 -23.14 -11.35
N PHE A 385 -4.91 -23.26 -10.09
CA PHE A 385 -4.30 -22.55 -8.97
C PHE A 385 -2.87 -23.05 -8.70
N VAL A 386 -2.62 -24.35 -8.77
CA VAL A 386 -1.27 -24.91 -8.60
C VAL A 386 -0.33 -24.38 -9.69
N LYS A 387 -0.79 -24.38 -10.94
CA LYS A 387 -0.05 -23.77 -12.06
C LYS A 387 0.21 -22.29 -11.82
N ALA A 388 -0.79 -21.52 -11.38
CA ALA A 388 -0.65 -20.12 -11.02
C ALA A 388 0.42 -19.93 -9.92
N GLY A 389 0.45 -20.79 -8.90
CA GLY A 389 1.46 -20.79 -7.85
C GLY A 389 2.87 -20.98 -8.37
N ILE A 390 3.08 -21.91 -9.31
CA ILE A 390 4.39 -22.09 -9.95
C ILE A 390 4.84 -20.81 -10.66
N TYR A 391 3.94 -20.16 -11.42
CA TYR A 391 4.26 -18.88 -12.09
C TYR A 391 4.55 -17.76 -11.09
N VAL A 392 3.75 -17.66 -10.02
CA VAL A 392 3.96 -16.67 -8.95
C VAL A 392 5.31 -16.90 -8.28
N SER A 393 5.62 -18.11 -7.83
CA SER A 393 6.90 -18.45 -7.21
C SER A 393 8.09 -18.17 -8.13
N ALA A 394 7.96 -18.43 -9.44
CA ALA A 394 8.99 -18.10 -10.43
C ALA A 394 9.20 -16.59 -10.56
N VAL A 395 8.12 -15.81 -10.64
CA VAL A 395 8.20 -14.33 -10.70
C VAL A 395 8.74 -13.74 -9.40
N ASN A 396 8.36 -14.29 -8.25
CA ASN A 396 8.90 -13.88 -6.95
C ASN A 396 10.41 -14.14 -6.89
N THR A 397 10.84 -15.33 -7.31
CA THR A 397 12.26 -15.69 -7.40
C THR A 397 13.01 -14.73 -8.31
N LEU A 398 12.54 -14.49 -9.54
CA LEU A 398 13.16 -13.56 -10.47
C LEU A 398 13.24 -12.13 -9.93
N SER A 399 12.20 -11.68 -9.22
CA SER A 399 12.16 -10.36 -8.57
C SER A 399 13.23 -10.24 -7.49
N ILE A 400 13.35 -11.26 -6.62
CA ILE A 400 14.34 -11.29 -5.54
C ILE A 400 15.76 -11.39 -6.08
N LEU A 401 16.00 -12.23 -7.09
CA LEU A 401 17.28 -12.32 -7.80
C LEU A 401 17.66 -10.96 -8.41
N GLY A 402 16.73 -10.32 -9.14
CA GLY A 402 16.97 -9.04 -9.78
C GLY A 402 17.36 -7.93 -8.79
N VAL A 403 16.59 -7.79 -7.71
CA VAL A 403 16.91 -6.83 -6.63
C VAL A 403 18.22 -7.17 -5.93
N GLY A 404 18.47 -8.45 -5.67
CA GLY A 404 19.71 -8.92 -5.06
C GLY A 404 20.95 -8.54 -5.87
N LEU A 405 20.88 -8.72 -7.20
CA LEU A 405 21.96 -8.37 -8.12
C LEU A 405 22.16 -6.85 -8.24
N ILE A 406 21.07 -6.07 -8.33
CA ILE A 406 21.15 -4.59 -8.35
C ILE A 406 21.87 -4.07 -7.11
N ASN A 407 21.56 -4.64 -5.94
CA ASN A 407 22.16 -4.24 -4.68
C ASN A 407 23.55 -4.86 -4.44
N SER A 408 24.09 -5.61 -5.42
CA SER A 408 25.40 -6.29 -5.33
C SER A 408 25.53 -7.19 -4.08
N ASN A 409 24.42 -7.82 -3.68
CA ASN A 409 24.39 -8.72 -2.53
C ASN A 409 25.11 -10.04 -2.84
N ASN A 410 25.57 -10.72 -1.78
CA ASN A 410 26.16 -12.06 -1.90
C ASN A 410 25.16 -13.06 -2.53
N ILE A 411 25.62 -13.87 -3.48
CA ILE A 411 24.75 -14.81 -4.22
C ILE A 411 24.08 -15.86 -3.32
N VAL A 412 24.77 -16.35 -2.27
CA VAL A 412 24.21 -17.31 -1.31
C VAL A 412 23.05 -16.69 -0.57
N PHE A 413 23.22 -15.47 -0.05
CA PHE A 413 22.15 -14.71 0.60
C PHE A 413 20.96 -14.47 -0.33
N VAL A 414 21.22 -14.19 -1.61
CA VAL A 414 20.17 -13.98 -2.62
C VAL A 414 19.40 -15.28 -2.91
N LEU A 415 20.08 -16.42 -2.98
CA LEU A 415 19.45 -17.74 -3.15
C LEU A 415 18.61 -18.14 -1.93
N GLU A 416 19.10 -17.90 -0.72
CA GLU A 416 18.33 -18.13 0.52
C GLU A 416 17.05 -17.29 0.56
N ASN A 417 17.15 -16.00 0.19
CA ASN A 417 15.97 -15.14 0.10
C ASN A 417 15.00 -15.56 -1.02
N SER A 418 15.51 -16.13 -2.11
CA SER A 418 14.69 -16.66 -3.19
C SER A 418 13.82 -17.84 -2.73
N LEU A 419 14.32 -18.68 -1.81
CA LEU A 419 13.51 -19.75 -1.20
C LEU A 419 12.29 -19.18 -0.46
N TRP A 420 12.44 -18.06 0.25
CA TRP A 420 11.30 -17.39 0.89
C TRP A 420 10.26 -16.91 -0.13
N GLY A 421 10.70 -16.38 -1.28
CA GLY A 421 9.80 -16.01 -2.37
C GLY A 421 9.03 -17.18 -2.98
N ILE A 422 9.67 -18.35 -3.11
CA ILE A 422 9.01 -19.58 -3.56
C ILE A 422 7.95 -20.02 -2.55
N ILE A 423 8.31 -20.06 -1.26
CA ILE A 423 7.41 -20.44 -0.17
C ILE A 423 6.22 -19.47 -0.11
N SER A 424 6.45 -18.16 -0.24
CA SER A 424 5.40 -17.15 -0.30
C SER A 424 4.42 -17.41 -1.45
N GLY A 425 4.92 -17.68 -2.66
CA GLY A 425 4.05 -17.97 -3.82
C GLY A 425 3.21 -19.25 -3.63
N ALA A 426 3.80 -20.30 -3.06
CA ALA A 426 3.07 -21.52 -2.73
C ALA A 426 2.03 -21.27 -1.63
N PHE A 427 2.39 -20.51 -0.60
CA PHE A 427 1.51 -20.18 0.51
C PHE A 427 0.34 -19.28 0.09
N SER A 428 0.58 -18.33 -0.82
CA SER A 428 -0.44 -17.51 -1.47
C SER A 428 -1.54 -18.35 -2.12
N VAL A 429 -1.16 -19.42 -2.84
CA VAL A 429 -2.10 -20.35 -3.46
C VAL A 429 -2.85 -21.19 -2.43
N ILE A 430 -2.15 -21.71 -1.42
CA ILE A 430 -2.76 -22.50 -0.36
C ILE A 430 -3.86 -21.68 0.34
N LEU A 431 -3.58 -20.43 0.67
CA LEU A 431 -4.57 -19.55 1.30
C LEU A 431 -5.71 -19.20 0.34
N ALA A 432 -5.43 -18.90 -0.94
CA ALA A 432 -6.48 -18.57 -1.90
C ALA A 432 -7.46 -19.74 -2.12
N ILE A 433 -6.94 -20.97 -2.29
CA ILE A 433 -7.78 -22.18 -2.42
C ILE A 433 -8.47 -22.50 -1.09
N GLY A 434 -7.74 -22.41 0.03
CA GLY A 434 -8.21 -22.81 1.34
C GLY A 434 -9.33 -21.91 1.88
N LEU A 435 -9.30 -20.61 1.55
CA LEU A 435 -10.34 -19.66 1.95
C LEU A 435 -11.57 -19.69 1.03
N LEU A 436 -11.46 -20.23 -0.19
CA LEU A 436 -12.54 -20.22 -1.18
C LEU A 436 -13.86 -20.85 -0.69
N PRO A 437 -13.87 -22.03 -0.03
CA PRO A 437 -15.11 -22.63 0.47
C PRO A 437 -15.83 -21.76 1.52
N PHE A 438 -15.08 -20.97 2.31
CA PHE A 438 -15.66 -20.06 3.29
C PHE A 438 -16.32 -18.86 2.62
N TRP A 439 -15.75 -18.36 1.52
CA TRP A 439 -16.36 -17.34 0.69
C TRP A 439 -17.65 -17.84 0.04
N GLU A 440 -17.61 -19.03 -0.56
CA GLU A 440 -18.77 -19.64 -1.21
C GLU A 440 -19.92 -19.87 -0.22
N ALA A 441 -19.64 -20.50 0.92
CA ALA A 441 -20.67 -20.85 1.90
C ALA A 441 -21.15 -19.64 2.73
N GLY A 442 -20.26 -18.72 3.09
CA GLY A 442 -20.58 -17.57 3.94
C GLY A 442 -21.27 -16.42 3.21
N PHE A 443 -21.02 -16.27 1.92
CA PHE A 443 -21.48 -15.13 1.10
C PHE A 443 -22.34 -15.53 -0.09
N ASP A 444 -22.67 -16.82 -0.23
CA ASP A 444 -23.46 -17.39 -1.33
C ASP A 444 -22.87 -17.02 -2.71
N ILE A 445 -21.55 -17.16 -2.86
CA ILE A 445 -20.89 -16.85 -4.13
C ILE A 445 -20.70 -18.11 -4.93
N ILE A 446 -21.08 -18.03 -6.21
CA ILE A 446 -20.83 -19.09 -7.17
C ILE A 446 -19.48 -18.89 -7.85
N THR A 447 -18.60 -19.88 -7.69
CA THR A 447 -17.29 -19.94 -8.37
C THR A 447 -17.29 -21.07 -9.39
N PRO A 448 -16.36 -21.07 -10.37
CA PRO A 448 -16.19 -22.20 -11.29
C PRO A 448 -15.97 -23.53 -10.56
N LEU A 449 -15.24 -23.52 -9.44
CA LEU A 449 -14.99 -24.71 -8.63
C LEU A 449 -16.25 -25.24 -7.97
N LYS A 450 -17.09 -24.34 -7.41
CA LYS A 450 -18.36 -24.74 -6.83
C LYS A 450 -19.33 -25.31 -7.87
N LEU A 451 -19.36 -24.71 -9.07
CA LEU A 451 -20.15 -25.21 -10.19
C LEU A 451 -19.69 -26.61 -10.61
N LEU A 452 -18.38 -26.86 -10.70
CA LEU A 452 -17.87 -28.21 -10.99
C LEU A 452 -18.22 -29.22 -9.90
N GLU A 453 -18.17 -28.83 -8.63
CA GLU A 453 -18.64 -29.69 -7.52
C GLU A 453 -20.12 -30.06 -7.68
N LEU A 454 -20.97 -29.10 -8.05
CA LEU A 454 -22.40 -29.32 -8.29
C LEU A 454 -22.68 -30.11 -9.57
N SER A 455 -21.78 -30.09 -10.55
CA SER A 455 -21.88 -30.89 -11.78
C SER A 455 -21.60 -32.38 -11.57
N ASN A 456 -21.04 -32.77 -10.41
CA ASN A 456 -20.70 -34.16 -10.13
C ASN A 456 -21.97 -35.02 -9.95
N PRO A 457 -22.17 -36.10 -10.73
CA PRO A 457 -23.34 -36.99 -10.59
C PRO A 457 -23.48 -37.64 -9.22
N ASN A 458 -22.40 -37.73 -8.45
CA ASN A 458 -22.43 -38.21 -7.07
C ASN A 458 -22.97 -37.19 -6.06
N ASN A 459 -23.29 -35.96 -6.49
CA ASN A 459 -23.99 -35.00 -5.66
C ASN A 459 -25.31 -35.65 -5.17
N PRO A 460 -25.62 -35.62 -3.86
CA PRO A 460 -26.78 -36.34 -3.31
C PRO A 460 -28.11 -36.01 -3.99
N LEU A 461 -28.31 -34.77 -4.41
CA LEU A 461 -29.55 -34.33 -5.04
C LEU A 461 -29.64 -34.77 -6.51
N LEU A 462 -28.53 -34.66 -7.25
CA LEU A 462 -28.46 -35.11 -8.63
C LEU A 462 -28.55 -36.64 -8.74
N LYS A 463 -27.91 -37.36 -7.82
CA LYS A 463 -28.04 -38.81 -7.68
C LYS A 463 -29.48 -39.23 -7.39
N ARG A 464 -30.19 -38.46 -6.55
CA ARG A 464 -31.60 -38.69 -6.27
C ARG A 464 -32.47 -38.45 -7.50
N LEU A 465 -32.24 -37.38 -8.26
CA LEU A 465 -32.93 -37.14 -9.53
C LEU A 465 -32.75 -38.33 -10.49
N MET A 466 -31.52 -38.81 -10.63
CA MET A 466 -31.18 -39.97 -11.48
C MET A 466 -31.89 -41.27 -11.05
N MET A 467 -32.12 -41.47 -9.74
CA MET A 467 -32.76 -42.69 -9.22
C MET A 467 -34.29 -42.59 -9.20
N ASP A 468 -34.83 -41.47 -8.75
CA ASP A 468 -36.28 -41.29 -8.53
C ASP A 468 -37.03 -40.85 -9.80
N ALA A 469 -36.35 -40.15 -10.73
CA ALA A 469 -36.91 -39.63 -11.98
C ALA A 469 -35.90 -39.72 -13.15
N PRO A 470 -35.54 -40.94 -13.59
CA PRO A 470 -34.46 -41.17 -14.56
C PRO A 470 -34.70 -40.54 -15.93
N GLY A 471 -35.95 -40.45 -16.39
CA GLY A 471 -36.29 -39.78 -17.65
C GLY A 471 -36.05 -38.28 -17.59
N THR A 472 -36.46 -37.64 -16.48
CA THR A 472 -36.15 -36.23 -16.20
C THR A 472 -34.65 -35.99 -16.06
N TYR A 473 -33.89 -36.93 -15.48
CA TYR A 473 -32.44 -36.83 -15.45
C TYR A 473 -31.84 -36.82 -16.86
N HIS A 474 -32.24 -37.75 -17.72
CA HIS A 474 -31.77 -37.81 -19.11
C HIS A 474 -32.13 -36.54 -19.90
N HIS A 475 -33.36 -36.07 -19.74
CA HIS A 475 -33.81 -34.76 -20.23
C HIS A 475 -32.87 -33.63 -19.84
N SER A 476 -32.60 -33.52 -18.54
CA SER A 476 -31.75 -32.45 -17.98
C SER A 476 -30.34 -32.47 -18.55
N ILE A 477 -29.76 -33.64 -18.86
CA ILE A 477 -28.44 -33.76 -19.49
C ILE A 477 -28.45 -33.21 -20.93
N ILE A 478 -29.49 -33.49 -21.72
CA ILE A 478 -29.59 -32.98 -23.09
C ILE A 478 -29.80 -31.46 -23.09
N VAL A 479 -30.72 -30.97 -22.26
CA VAL A 479 -30.95 -29.53 -22.07
C VAL A 479 -29.66 -28.83 -21.66
N ALA A 480 -28.87 -29.43 -20.76
CA ALA A 480 -27.60 -28.89 -20.33
C ALA A 480 -26.59 -28.72 -21.47
N ASN A 481 -26.50 -29.68 -22.38
CA ASN A 481 -25.60 -29.61 -23.54
C ASN A 481 -26.04 -28.50 -24.52
N LEU A 482 -27.35 -28.42 -24.81
CA LEU A 482 -27.92 -27.38 -25.66
C LEU A 482 -27.68 -25.99 -25.07
N ALA A 483 -27.98 -25.83 -23.78
CA ALA A 483 -27.88 -24.56 -23.08
C ALA A 483 -26.42 -24.12 -22.86
N GLU A 484 -25.48 -25.05 -22.62
CA GLU A 484 -24.04 -24.76 -22.54
C GLU A 484 -23.53 -24.19 -23.86
N ALA A 485 -23.76 -24.90 -24.98
CA ALA A 485 -23.31 -24.49 -26.30
C ALA A 485 -23.87 -23.11 -26.70
N ALA A 486 -25.17 -22.90 -26.45
CA ALA A 486 -25.83 -21.63 -26.73
C ALA A 486 -25.31 -20.48 -25.85
N SER A 487 -25.02 -20.76 -24.57
CA SER A 487 -24.43 -19.77 -23.66
C SER A 487 -23.02 -19.37 -24.08
N ASP A 488 -22.16 -20.32 -24.44
CA ASP A 488 -20.81 -20.06 -24.92
C ASP A 488 -20.82 -19.19 -26.19
N ALA A 489 -21.76 -19.44 -27.11
CA ALA A 489 -21.86 -18.72 -28.38
C ALA A 489 -22.11 -17.21 -28.25
N ILE A 490 -22.71 -16.76 -27.14
CA ILE A 490 -22.99 -15.34 -26.87
C ILE A 490 -22.15 -14.76 -25.72
N GLY A 491 -21.21 -15.54 -25.18
CA GLY A 491 -20.37 -15.13 -24.05
C GLY A 491 -21.11 -15.02 -22.71
N ALA A 492 -22.22 -15.75 -22.54
CA ALA A 492 -22.88 -15.92 -21.24
C ALA A 492 -22.13 -16.96 -20.38
N ASN A 493 -22.51 -17.11 -19.11
CA ASN A 493 -21.86 -18.06 -18.21
C ASN A 493 -22.31 -19.52 -18.50
N SER A 494 -21.67 -20.15 -19.47
CA SER A 494 -21.99 -21.51 -19.94
C SER A 494 -21.93 -22.58 -18.85
N LEU A 495 -20.93 -22.52 -17.96
CA LEU A 495 -20.82 -23.46 -16.85
C LEU A 495 -21.99 -23.32 -15.86
N LEU A 496 -22.43 -22.08 -15.57
CA LEU A 496 -23.61 -21.84 -14.75
C LEU A 496 -24.86 -22.40 -15.42
N THR A 497 -25.08 -22.11 -16.70
CA THR A 497 -26.25 -22.59 -17.44
C THR A 497 -26.29 -24.12 -17.48
N ARG A 498 -25.16 -24.78 -17.75
CA ARG A 498 -25.05 -26.24 -17.76
C ARG A 498 -25.44 -26.85 -16.42
N VAL A 499 -24.86 -26.33 -15.33
CA VAL A 499 -25.15 -26.85 -13.99
C VAL A 499 -26.59 -26.54 -13.61
N GLY A 500 -27.10 -25.34 -13.92
CA GLY A 500 -28.50 -25.00 -13.72
C GLY A 500 -29.46 -25.95 -14.41
N ALA A 501 -29.16 -26.33 -15.66
CA ALA A 501 -29.93 -27.33 -16.40
C ALA A 501 -29.96 -28.70 -15.72
N TYR A 502 -28.90 -29.13 -15.03
CA TYR A 502 -28.95 -30.39 -14.25
C TYR A 502 -29.96 -30.35 -13.10
N TYR A 503 -30.25 -29.17 -12.57
CA TYR A 503 -31.12 -29.00 -11.40
C TYR A 503 -32.49 -28.40 -11.73
N HIS A 504 -32.72 -27.85 -12.92
CA HIS A 504 -33.92 -27.06 -13.24
C HIS A 504 -35.23 -27.78 -12.92
N ASP A 505 -35.24 -29.10 -13.11
CA ASP A 505 -36.41 -29.95 -13.05
C ASP A 505 -36.49 -30.85 -11.80
N ILE A 506 -35.64 -30.63 -10.80
CA ILE A 506 -35.52 -31.51 -9.62
C ILE A 506 -36.81 -31.62 -8.80
N GLY A 507 -37.75 -30.69 -8.93
CA GLY A 507 -39.05 -30.78 -8.26
C GLY A 507 -39.90 -31.96 -8.74
N LYS A 508 -39.67 -32.44 -9.97
CA LYS A 508 -40.38 -33.60 -10.54
C LYS A 508 -40.16 -34.88 -9.73
N VAL A 509 -39.06 -34.98 -8.98
CA VAL A 509 -38.76 -36.07 -8.03
C VAL A 509 -39.87 -36.30 -7.00
N LYS A 510 -40.65 -35.27 -6.65
CA LYS A 510 -41.75 -35.41 -5.68
C LYS A 510 -42.91 -36.25 -6.23
N ARG A 511 -43.14 -36.21 -7.56
CA ARG A 511 -44.27 -36.85 -8.25
C ARG A 511 -43.86 -37.29 -9.67
N PRO A 512 -42.87 -38.19 -9.82
CA PRO A 512 -42.22 -38.46 -11.11
C PRO A 512 -43.20 -38.95 -12.18
N TYR A 513 -44.14 -39.84 -11.82
CA TYR A 513 -45.08 -40.46 -12.76
C TYR A 513 -46.13 -39.52 -13.36
N PHE A 514 -46.24 -38.28 -12.90
CA PHE A 514 -47.07 -37.25 -13.56
C PHE A 514 -46.36 -36.60 -14.76
N PHE A 515 -45.07 -36.84 -14.95
CA PHE A 515 -44.30 -36.29 -16.06
C PHE A 515 -44.06 -37.38 -17.10
N LYS A 516 -44.40 -37.09 -18.37
CA LYS A 516 -44.45 -38.07 -19.46
C LYS A 516 -43.12 -38.79 -19.66
N GLU A 517 -42.00 -38.09 -19.48
CA GLU A 517 -40.66 -38.65 -19.62
C GLU A 517 -40.33 -39.75 -18.59
N ASN A 518 -41.07 -39.86 -17.48
CA ASN A 518 -40.89 -40.91 -16.47
C ASN A 518 -42.02 -41.95 -16.45
N GLN A 519 -42.95 -41.90 -17.39
CA GLN A 519 -44.01 -42.90 -17.51
C GLN A 519 -43.48 -44.10 -18.32
N PHE A 520 -43.58 -45.31 -17.74
CA PHE A 520 -43.15 -46.56 -18.38
C PHE A 520 -44.31 -47.30 -19.08
N THR A 521 -45.53 -46.81 -18.91
CA THR A 521 -46.77 -47.39 -19.44
C THR A 521 -47.46 -46.35 -20.32
N ASP A 522 -48.22 -46.80 -21.33
CA ASP A 522 -48.99 -45.91 -22.20
C ASP A 522 -50.16 -45.20 -21.48
N GLU A 523 -50.51 -45.61 -20.25
CA GLU A 523 -51.50 -44.89 -19.43
C GLU A 523 -50.95 -43.57 -18.87
N ASN A 524 -51.55 -42.45 -19.27
CA ASN A 524 -51.24 -41.13 -18.73
C ASN A 524 -52.12 -40.80 -17.50
N LEU A 525 -51.50 -40.55 -16.35
CA LEU A 525 -52.21 -40.18 -15.12
C LEU A 525 -53.06 -38.90 -15.25
N HIS A 526 -52.69 -38.00 -16.16
CA HIS A 526 -53.42 -36.77 -16.43
C HIS A 526 -54.80 -36.98 -17.08
N ASP A 527 -55.08 -38.17 -17.61
CA ASP A 527 -56.41 -38.49 -18.14
C ASP A 527 -57.43 -38.81 -17.04
N LYS A 528 -56.95 -39.08 -15.82
CA LYS A 528 -57.77 -39.44 -14.65
C LYS A 528 -58.09 -38.26 -13.73
N ILE A 529 -57.63 -37.05 -14.09
CA ILE A 529 -57.79 -35.83 -13.26
C ILE A 529 -58.23 -34.62 -14.10
N SER A 530 -58.77 -33.59 -13.45
CA SER A 530 -59.20 -32.36 -14.14
C SER A 530 -58.01 -31.59 -14.75
N PRO A 531 -58.25 -30.77 -15.79
CA PRO A 531 -57.23 -29.87 -16.33
C PRO A 531 -56.61 -28.95 -15.27
N ASP A 532 -57.41 -28.38 -14.35
CA ASP A 532 -56.92 -27.53 -13.27
C ASP A 532 -55.97 -28.26 -12.33
N LEU A 533 -56.32 -29.48 -11.94
CA LEU A 533 -55.48 -30.30 -11.07
C LEU A 533 -54.20 -30.73 -11.80
N SER A 534 -54.29 -31.03 -13.09
CA SER A 534 -53.13 -31.34 -13.93
C SER A 534 -52.16 -30.17 -14.01
N THR A 535 -52.68 -28.97 -14.27
CA THR A 535 -51.91 -27.73 -14.29
C THR A 535 -51.26 -27.48 -12.93
N LEU A 536 -51.99 -27.64 -11.83
CA LEU A 536 -51.44 -27.46 -10.48
C LEU A 536 -50.29 -28.44 -10.20
N VAL A 537 -50.46 -29.71 -10.55
CA VAL A 537 -49.41 -30.73 -10.38
C VAL A 537 -48.18 -30.38 -11.20
N ILE A 538 -48.36 -30.00 -12.47
CA ILE A 538 -47.25 -29.62 -13.35
C ILE A 538 -46.57 -28.37 -12.82
N THR A 539 -47.28 -27.27 -12.65
CA THR A 539 -46.67 -25.99 -12.22
C THR A 539 -46.02 -26.07 -10.83
N SER A 540 -46.49 -26.98 -9.95
CA SER A 540 -45.91 -27.16 -8.62
C SER A 540 -44.44 -27.65 -8.63
N HIS A 541 -43.95 -28.27 -9.71
CA HIS A 541 -42.56 -28.76 -9.75
C HIS A 541 -41.55 -27.63 -9.59
N VAL A 542 -41.85 -26.42 -10.06
CA VAL A 542 -40.97 -25.26 -9.88
C VAL A 542 -40.83 -24.92 -8.40
N LYS A 543 -41.97 -24.80 -7.69
CA LYS A 543 -41.98 -24.50 -6.25
C LYS A 543 -41.35 -25.63 -5.44
N ASP A 544 -41.71 -26.87 -5.72
CA ASP A 544 -41.15 -28.06 -5.08
C ASP A 544 -39.63 -28.16 -5.33
N GLY A 545 -39.17 -27.80 -6.52
CA GLY A 545 -37.76 -27.74 -6.89
C GLY A 545 -37.00 -26.67 -6.11
N VAL A 546 -37.56 -25.47 -5.98
CA VAL A 546 -36.98 -24.39 -5.15
C VAL A 546 -36.89 -24.80 -3.68
N GLU A 547 -37.93 -25.42 -3.12
CA GLU A 547 -37.92 -25.92 -1.75
C GLU A 547 -36.85 -27.00 -1.55
N LEU A 548 -36.71 -27.92 -2.50
CA LEU A 548 -35.71 -28.98 -2.47
C LEU A 548 -34.29 -28.40 -2.60
N ALA A 549 -34.07 -27.49 -3.54
CA ALA A 549 -32.78 -26.83 -3.72
C ALA A 549 -32.32 -26.08 -2.46
N LYS A 550 -33.24 -25.35 -1.79
CA LYS A 550 -32.97 -24.70 -0.50
C LYS A 550 -32.63 -25.70 0.60
N LYS A 551 -33.35 -26.82 0.68
CA LYS A 551 -33.07 -27.89 1.64
C LYS A 551 -31.66 -28.47 1.48
N TYR A 552 -31.20 -28.60 0.24
CA TYR A 552 -29.85 -29.09 -0.09
C TYR A 552 -28.78 -27.98 -0.16
N LYS A 553 -29.14 -26.74 0.21
CA LYS A 553 -28.24 -25.57 0.24
C LYS A 553 -27.56 -25.30 -1.12
N LEU A 554 -28.31 -25.43 -2.21
CA LEU A 554 -27.83 -24.96 -3.51
C LEU A 554 -27.67 -23.42 -3.50
N PRO A 555 -26.71 -22.87 -4.25
CA PRO A 555 -26.55 -21.41 -4.37
C PRO A 555 -27.79 -20.74 -4.96
N GLU A 556 -28.07 -19.49 -4.58
CA GLU A 556 -29.28 -18.79 -5.04
C GLU A 556 -29.31 -18.63 -6.58
N ASP A 557 -28.15 -18.50 -7.23
CA ASP A 557 -28.06 -18.46 -8.70
C ASP A 557 -28.66 -19.71 -9.37
N ILE A 558 -28.44 -20.91 -8.79
CA ILE A 558 -29.04 -22.16 -9.29
C ILE A 558 -30.53 -22.23 -8.95
N ILE A 559 -30.90 -21.77 -7.75
CA ILE A 559 -32.31 -21.72 -7.32
C ILE A 559 -33.12 -20.79 -8.23
N ASN A 560 -32.54 -19.68 -8.69
CA ASN A 560 -33.18 -18.76 -9.62
C ASN A 560 -33.41 -19.42 -10.98
N LEU A 561 -32.45 -20.18 -11.51
CA LEU A 561 -32.62 -20.95 -12.74
C LEU A 561 -33.77 -21.96 -12.62
N ILE A 562 -33.90 -22.66 -11.47
CA ILE A 562 -35.05 -23.52 -11.20
C ILE A 562 -36.35 -22.71 -11.16
N ARG A 563 -36.36 -21.55 -10.52
CA ARG A 563 -37.56 -20.73 -10.34
C ARG A 563 -38.06 -20.11 -11.66
N GLU A 564 -37.16 -19.76 -12.56
CA GLU A 564 -37.43 -18.91 -13.71
C GLU A 564 -37.52 -19.64 -15.05
N HIS A 565 -37.07 -20.91 -15.14
CA HIS A 565 -36.93 -21.59 -16.44
C HIS A 565 -38.25 -21.74 -17.24
N HIS A 566 -39.41 -21.67 -16.59
CA HIS A 566 -40.71 -21.61 -17.28
C HIS A 566 -41.34 -20.20 -17.31
N GLY A 567 -40.75 -19.23 -16.62
CA GLY A 567 -41.26 -17.87 -16.54
C GLY A 567 -42.73 -17.84 -16.11
N THR A 568 -43.53 -17.12 -16.87
CA THR A 568 -44.99 -17.04 -16.70
C THR A 568 -45.73 -17.72 -17.86
N SER A 569 -45.08 -18.71 -18.47
CA SER A 569 -45.61 -19.34 -19.68
C SER A 569 -46.94 -20.07 -19.44
N LEU A 570 -47.77 -20.14 -20.47
CA LEU A 570 -49.04 -20.85 -20.44
C LEU A 570 -48.84 -22.36 -20.59
N VAL A 571 -49.48 -23.15 -19.73
CA VAL A 571 -49.57 -24.62 -19.87
C VAL A 571 -50.63 -24.95 -20.95
N LYS A 572 -50.25 -24.71 -22.21
CA LYS A 572 -51.14 -24.67 -23.39
C LYS A 572 -52.05 -25.90 -23.55
N TYR A 573 -51.54 -27.12 -23.28
CA TYR A 573 -52.30 -28.36 -23.47
C TYR A 573 -53.52 -28.43 -22.54
N PHE A 574 -53.33 -28.19 -21.24
CA PHE A 574 -54.42 -28.26 -20.26
C PHE A 574 -55.35 -27.06 -20.35
N TYR A 575 -54.83 -25.87 -20.69
CA TYR A 575 -55.68 -24.71 -21.00
C TYR A 575 -56.62 -25.00 -22.17
N SER A 576 -56.09 -25.56 -23.27
CA SER A 576 -56.91 -25.93 -24.43
C SER A 576 -57.93 -27.04 -24.11
N LYS A 577 -57.59 -27.97 -23.20
CA LYS A 577 -58.51 -29.02 -22.72
C LYS A 577 -59.61 -28.43 -21.82
N ALA A 578 -59.27 -27.45 -20.98
CA ALA A 578 -60.21 -26.73 -20.13
C ALA A 578 -61.16 -25.87 -20.95
N LEU A 579 -60.66 -25.09 -21.92
CA LEU A 579 -61.46 -24.23 -22.79
C LEU A 579 -62.50 -25.02 -23.59
N LYS A 580 -62.18 -26.25 -24.02
CA LYS A 580 -63.15 -27.16 -24.67
C LYS A 580 -64.28 -27.64 -23.75
N ALA A 581 -64.06 -27.62 -22.43
CA ALA A 581 -65.03 -28.05 -21.43
C ALA A 581 -65.83 -26.86 -20.84
N ASP A 582 -65.21 -25.69 -20.75
CA ASP A 582 -65.78 -24.44 -20.25
C ASP A 582 -65.14 -23.24 -20.98
N ASP A 583 -65.94 -22.54 -21.79
CA ASP A 583 -65.50 -21.38 -22.60
C ASP A 583 -65.15 -20.13 -21.76
N LEU A 584 -65.47 -20.11 -20.45
CA LEU A 584 -65.19 -18.99 -19.54
C LEU A 584 -63.91 -19.16 -18.70
N CYS A 585 -63.07 -20.14 -19.05
CA CYS A 585 -61.85 -20.45 -18.33
C CYS A 585 -60.80 -19.31 -18.38
N GLU A 586 -60.34 -18.84 -17.21
CA GLU A 586 -59.31 -17.79 -17.12
C GLU A 586 -57.91 -18.32 -17.44
N GLU A 587 -57.25 -17.72 -18.43
CA GLU A 587 -55.89 -18.10 -18.88
C GLU A 587 -54.85 -18.06 -17.75
N ASP A 588 -54.95 -17.09 -16.85
CA ASP A 588 -54.01 -16.89 -15.72
C ASP A 588 -53.97 -18.09 -14.77
N SER A 589 -55.07 -18.84 -14.64
CA SER A 589 -55.12 -20.08 -13.83
C SER A 589 -54.26 -21.20 -14.42
N PHE A 590 -53.84 -21.07 -15.68
CA PHE A 590 -53.05 -22.05 -16.44
C PHE A 590 -51.61 -21.59 -16.68
N ARG A 591 -51.20 -20.46 -16.11
CA ARG A 591 -49.83 -19.93 -16.25
C ARG A 591 -48.96 -20.31 -15.06
N TYR A 592 -47.65 -20.43 -15.32
CA TYR A 592 -46.67 -20.48 -14.24
C TYR A 592 -46.66 -19.16 -13.46
N THR A 593 -46.38 -19.24 -12.16
CA THR A 593 -46.36 -18.06 -11.29
C THR A 593 -45.18 -17.13 -11.54
N GLY A 594 -44.15 -17.57 -12.27
CA GLY A 594 -42.94 -16.81 -12.50
C GLY A 594 -41.97 -16.71 -11.31
N PRO A 595 -41.03 -15.75 -11.36
CA PRO A 595 -40.95 -14.63 -12.31
C PRO A 595 -40.43 -15.03 -13.70
N LYS A 596 -40.50 -14.10 -14.67
CA LYS A 596 -39.83 -14.23 -15.97
C LYS A 596 -38.30 -14.36 -15.79
N PRO A 597 -37.56 -14.93 -16.75
CA PRO A 597 -36.11 -14.93 -16.75
C PRO A 597 -35.48 -13.55 -16.50
N GLN A 598 -34.69 -13.45 -15.44
CA GLN A 598 -34.01 -12.20 -15.05
C GLN A 598 -32.60 -12.07 -15.65
N THR A 599 -32.07 -13.15 -16.19
CA THR A 599 -30.70 -13.25 -16.73
C THR A 599 -30.68 -13.90 -18.11
N LYS A 600 -29.58 -13.71 -18.84
CA LYS A 600 -29.36 -14.38 -20.14
C LYS A 600 -29.35 -15.89 -19.96
N GLU A 601 -28.68 -16.37 -18.91
CA GLU A 601 -28.54 -17.79 -18.58
C GLU A 601 -29.91 -18.44 -18.31
N SER A 602 -30.78 -17.76 -17.56
CA SER A 602 -32.15 -18.20 -17.28
C SER A 602 -33.01 -18.28 -18.54
N ALA A 603 -32.90 -17.28 -19.42
CA ALA A 603 -33.61 -17.27 -20.69
C ALA A 603 -33.09 -18.34 -21.67
N ILE A 604 -31.79 -18.58 -21.71
CA ILE A 604 -31.20 -19.66 -22.52
C ILE A 604 -31.68 -21.02 -22.02
N LEU A 605 -31.73 -21.22 -20.70
CA LEU A 605 -32.25 -22.46 -20.11
C LEU A 605 -33.72 -22.67 -20.47
N MET A 606 -34.56 -21.64 -20.36
CA MET A 606 -35.97 -21.69 -20.79
C MET A 606 -36.12 -22.11 -22.26
N LEU A 607 -35.32 -21.51 -23.15
CA LEU A 607 -35.36 -21.81 -24.58
C LEU A 607 -34.89 -23.24 -24.85
N ALA A 608 -33.76 -23.65 -24.24
CA ALA A 608 -33.21 -24.99 -24.39
C ALA A 608 -34.20 -26.07 -23.94
N ASP A 609 -34.83 -25.90 -22.76
CA ASP A 609 -35.84 -26.82 -22.23
C ASP A 609 -37.06 -26.92 -23.16
N SER A 610 -37.61 -25.77 -23.59
CA SER A 610 -38.78 -25.73 -24.47
C SER A 610 -38.49 -26.34 -25.86
N ILE A 611 -37.30 -26.08 -26.40
CA ILE A 611 -36.88 -26.58 -27.71
C ILE A 611 -36.65 -28.09 -27.66
N GLU A 612 -35.92 -28.58 -26.65
CA GLU A 612 -35.63 -30.01 -26.49
C GLU A 612 -36.93 -30.80 -26.39
N ALA A 613 -37.83 -30.40 -25.49
CA ALA A 613 -39.10 -31.08 -25.27
C ALA A 613 -39.99 -31.09 -26.52
N SER A 614 -39.96 -30.00 -27.31
CA SER A 614 -40.75 -29.87 -28.53
C SER A 614 -40.18 -30.73 -29.66
N VAL A 615 -38.87 -30.71 -29.89
CA VAL A 615 -38.23 -31.49 -30.95
C VAL A 615 -38.28 -32.98 -30.65
N ARG A 616 -38.11 -33.40 -29.39
CA ARG A 616 -38.26 -34.80 -28.96
C ARG A 616 -39.67 -35.36 -29.23
N SER A 617 -40.69 -34.50 -29.33
CA SER A 617 -42.05 -34.93 -29.63
C SER A 617 -42.32 -35.18 -31.12
N LEU A 618 -41.40 -34.77 -32.01
CA LEU A 618 -41.49 -35.03 -33.45
C LEU A 618 -41.02 -36.46 -33.75
N SER A 619 -41.72 -37.16 -34.64
CA SER A 619 -41.34 -38.50 -35.11
C SER A 619 -40.40 -38.37 -36.31
N GLU A 620 -39.15 -38.80 -36.15
CA GLU A 620 -38.11 -38.76 -37.21
C GLU A 620 -38.02 -37.39 -37.93
N PRO A 621 -37.77 -36.28 -37.20
CA PRO A 621 -37.83 -34.94 -37.79
C PRO A 621 -36.70 -34.71 -38.78
N THR A 622 -37.05 -34.10 -39.91
CA THR A 622 -36.08 -33.57 -40.89
C THR A 622 -35.41 -32.29 -40.37
N ASP A 623 -34.24 -31.94 -40.91
CA ASP A 623 -33.51 -30.71 -40.52
C ASP A 623 -34.39 -29.45 -40.65
N ASP A 624 -35.21 -29.36 -41.71
CA ASP A 624 -36.14 -28.24 -41.95
C ASP A 624 -37.26 -28.17 -40.89
N GLU A 625 -37.75 -29.33 -40.43
CA GLU A 625 -38.76 -29.40 -39.36
C GLU A 625 -38.19 -29.00 -38.00
N ILE A 626 -36.93 -29.39 -37.72
CA ILE A 626 -36.20 -28.93 -36.53
C ILE A 626 -36.04 -27.40 -36.58
N GLU A 627 -35.63 -26.85 -37.73
CA GLU A 627 -35.48 -25.40 -37.91
C GLU A 627 -36.79 -24.64 -37.71
N ALA A 628 -37.87 -25.10 -38.34
CA ALA A 628 -39.18 -24.50 -38.18
C ALA A 628 -39.64 -24.56 -36.71
N MET A 629 -39.37 -25.67 -36.01
CA MET A 629 -39.75 -25.84 -34.62
C MET A 629 -38.97 -24.90 -33.68
N VAL A 630 -37.65 -24.83 -33.83
CA VAL A 630 -36.78 -23.94 -33.04
C VAL A 630 -37.22 -22.48 -33.20
N ASN A 631 -37.39 -22.02 -34.44
CA ASN A 631 -37.79 -20.64 -34.72
C ASN A 631 -39.18 -20.33 -34.15
N LYS A 632 -40.14 -21.27 -34.27
CA LYS A 632 -41.48 -21.11 -33.69
C LYS A 632 -41.45 -20.98 -32.17
N ILE A 633 -40.65 -21.79 -31.46
CA ILE A 633 -40.54 -21.70 -29.99
C ILE A 633 -39.96 -20.36 -29.56
N ILE A 634 -38.90 -19.90 -30.23
CA ILE A 634 -38.28 -18.59 -29.95
C ILE A 634 -39.28 -17.46 -30.17
N ASP A 635 -39.99 -17.47 -31.30
CA ASP A 635 -41.02 -16.48 -31.63
C ASP A 635 -42.19 -16.49 -30.64
N ASP A 636 -42.65 -17.66 -30.21
CA ASP A 636 -43.70 -17.80 -29.20
C ASP A 636 -43.26 -17.16 -27.87
N ARG A 637 -42.02 -17.39 -27.43
CA ARG A 637 -41.49 -16.80 -26.19
C ARG A 637 -41.30 -15.29 -26.29
N LEU A 638 -40.89 -14.79 -27.45
CA LEU A 638 -40.80 -13.35 -27.72
C LEU A 638 -42.17 -12.68 -27.71
N LYS A 639 -43.17 -13.26 -28.38
CA LYS A 639 -44.54 -12.73 -28.43
C LYS A 639 -45.24 -12.74 -27.07
N ASP A 640 -44.98 -13.77 -26.25
CA ASP A 640 -45.48 -13.88 -24.87
C ASP A 640 -44.68 -13.00 -23.87
N GLY A 641 -43.70 -12.22 -24.35
CA GLY A 641 -42.89 -11.31 -23.53
C GLY A 641 -42.03 -12.02 -22.49
N GLN A 642 -41.74 -13.31 -22.63
CA GLN A 642 -40.99 -14.07 -21.61
C GLN A 642 -39.53 -13.61 -21.50
N LEU A 643 -38.98 -13.00 -22.56
CA LEU A 643 -37.57 -12.63 -22.63
C LEU A 643 -37.30 -11.16 -22.23
N ASP A 644 -38.34 -10.37 -21.94
CA ASP A 644 -38.27 -8.92 -21.74
C ASP A 644 -37.33 -8.50 -20.59
N GLU A 645 -37.20 -9.35 -19.57
CA GLU A 645 -36.43 -9.06 -18.35
C GLU A 645 -35.03 -9.72 -18.35
N SER A 646 -34.66 -10.44 -19.42
CA SER A 646 -33.47 -11.29 -19.48
C SER A 646 -32.17 -10.58 -19.92
N ASN A 647 -32.28 -9.36 -20.45
CA ASN A 647 -31.20 -8.62 -21.13
C ASN A 647 -30.63 -9.31 -22.39
N LEU A 648 -31.32 -10.29 -22.98
CA LEU A 648 -30.97 -10.81 -24.31
C LEU A 648 -31.24 -9.77 -25.39
N THR A 649 -30.30 -9.60 -26.31
CA THR A 649 -30.49 -8.73 -27.48
C THR A 649 -31.03 -9.54 -28.68
N LEU A 650 -31.67 -8.89 -29.64
CA LEU A 650 -32.08 -9.55 -30.89
C LEU A 650 -30.91 -10.21 -31.64
N LYS A 651 -29.71 -9.63 -31.52
CA LYS A 651 -28.47 -10.23 -32.04
C LYS A 651 -28.17 -11.56 -31.32
N ASP A 652 -28.28 -11.58 -30.00
CA ASP A 652 -28.08 -12.80 -29.20
C ASP A 652 -29.08 -13.88 -29.63
N ILE A 653 -30.37 -13.56 -29.76
CA ILE A 653 -31.41 -14.51 -30.19
C ILE A 653 -31.08 -15.20 -31.52
N LYS A 654 -30.58 -14.44 -32.51
CA LYS A 654 -30.18 -15.02 -33.81
C LYS A 654 -29.00 -15.99 -33.68
N VAL A 655 -28.04 -15.68 -32.80
CA VAL A 655 -26.90 -16.56 -32.52
C VAL A 655 -27.36 -17.81 -31.76
N LEU A 656 -28.26 -17.66 -30.79
CA LEU A 656 -28.85 -18.77 -30.02
C LEU A 656 -29.58 -19.75 -30.93
N SER A 657 -30.47 -19.27 -31.82
CA SER A 657 -31.18 -20.13 -32.79
C SER A 657 -30.20 -21.00 -33.59
N LYS A 658 -29.17 -20.40 -34.17
CA LYS A 658 -28.12 -21.13 -34.92
C LYS A 658 -27.38 -22.15 -34.06
N SER A 659 -27.09 -21.81 -32.79
CA SER A 659 -26.40 -22.71 -31.87
C SER A 659 -27.26 -23.92 -31.49
N PHE A 660 -28.56 -23.71 -31.26
CA PHE A 660 -29.50 -24.80 -30.99
C PHE A 660 -29.62 -25.73 -32.18
N LEU A 661 -29.78 -25.21 -33.40
CA LEU A 661 -29.85 -26.02 -34.62
C LEU A 661 -28.61 -26.88 -34.83
N THR A 662 -27.43 -26.28 -34.68
CA THR A 662 -26.16 -27.01 -34.80
C THR A 662 -26.07 -28.16 -33.80
N SER A 663 -26.53 -27.93 -32.57
CA SER A 663 -26.46 -28.93 -31.50
C SER A 663 -27.51 -30.03 -31.68
N LEU A 664 -28.73 -29.70 -32.12
CA LEU A 664 -29.81 -30.65 -32.35
C LEU A 664 -29.54 -31.56 -33.55
N ASN A 665 -29.03 -31.02 -34.66
CA ASN A 665 -28.68 -31.85 -35.82
C ASN A 665 -27.64 -32.91 -35.42
N GLY A 666 -26.67 -32.55 -34.57
CA GLY A 666 -25.71 -33.51 -34.02
C GLY A 666 -26.32 -34.59 -33.12
N ILE A 667 -27.44 -34.32 -32.45
CA ILE A 667 -28.16 -35.28 -31.59
C ILE A 667 -29.07 -36.21 -32.41
N PHE A 668 -29.75 -35.67 -33.43
CA PHE A 668 -30.76 -36.38 -34.22
C PHE A 668 -30.23 -36.98 -35.53
N HIS A 669 -28.97 -36.76 -35.92
CA HIS A 669 -28.36 -37.47 -37.05
C HIS A 669 -28.29 -38.98 -36.79
N HIS A 670 -28.95 -39.77 -37.66
CA HIS A 670 -28.92 -41.22 -37.64
C HIS A 670 -27.47 -41.74 -37.71
N ARG A 671 -27.09 -42.59 -36.75
CA ARG A 671 -25.94 -43.49 -36.96
C ARG A 671 -26.30 -44.40 -38.13
N ILE A 672 -25.46 -44.40 -39.17
CA ILE A 672 -25.59 -45.33 -40.31
C ILE A 672 -25.66 -46.75 -39.75
N GLU A 673 -26.77 -47.45 -39.98
CA GLU A 673 -26.87 -48.87 -39.66
C GLU A 673 -25.86 -49.63 -40.52
N TYR A 674 -25.03 -50.45 -39.88
CA TYR A 674 -24.14 -51.34 -40.61
C TYR A 674 -25.01 -52.42 -41.28
N PRO A 675 -24.89 -52.63 -42.60
CA PRO A 675 -25.68 -53.64 -43.28
C PRO A 675 -25.36 -55.02 -42.70
N GLU A 676 -26.39 -55.77 -42.33
CA GLU A 676 -26.24 -57.19 -41.98
C GLU A 676 -25.78 -57.96 -43.23
N ILE A 677 -24.61 -58.60 -43.13
CA ILE A 677 -24.14 -59.52 -44.17
C ILE A 677 -24.87 -60.84 -43.97
N GLU A 678 -25.88 -61.12 -44.81
CA GLU A 678 -26.51 -62.43 -44.89
C GLU A 678 -25.45 -63.48 -45.32
N ASN A 679 -25.09 -64.36 -44.40
CA ASN A 679 -24.31 -65.56 -44.71
C ASN A 679 -25.18 -66.54 -45.51
N ASN A 680 -25.10 -66.47 -46.83
CA ASN A 680 -25.59 -67.52 -47.71
C ASN A 680 -24.83 -68.82 -47.41
N LYS A 681 -25.53 -69.77 -46.76
CA LYS A 681 -25.08 -71.16 -46.65
C LYS A 681 -25.04 -71.75 -48.07
N ALA A 682 -23.84 -71.91 -48.60
CA ALA A 682 -23.61 -72.77 -49.75
C ALA A 682 -23.97 -74.21 -49.37
N GLU A 683 -24.94 -74.79 -50.09
CA GLU A 683 -25.15 -76.22 -50.19
C GLU A 683 -23.86 -76.88 -50.67
N VAL A 684 -23.27 -77.73 -49.83
CA VAL A 684 -22.34 -78.77 -50.27
C VAL A 684 -23.17 -80.05 -50.38
N LEU A 685 -23.58 -80.36 -51.60
CA LEU A 685 -24.03 -81.69 -52.01
C LEU A 685 -22.79 -82.52 -52.38
N GLN A 686 -22.64 -83.65 -51.67
CA GLN A 686 -21.77 -84.84 -51.87
C GLN A 686 -20.33 -84.66 -52.37
#